data_AF-A0ABD0KN32-F1
#
_entry.id   AF-A0ABD0KN32-F1
#
_cell.length_a   1.000
_cell.length_b   1.000
_cell.length_c   1.000
_cell.angle_alpha   90.00
_cell.angle_beta   90.00
_cell.angle_gamma   90.00
#
_symmetry.space_group_name_H-M   'P 1'
#
loop_
_entity.id
_entity.type
_entity.pdbx_description
1 polymer ?
#
loop_
_entity_poly.entity_id
_entity_poly.type
_entity_poly.pdbx_seq_one_letter_code
_entity_poly.pdbx_strand_id
1 'polypeptide(L)'
;YGPSEEGEGSNPVMSEARTRNLKDPAASQYGSSQGGSSSIPGTFDPRTQNFNNRAASQYYPSEGDSGSNPVASESRTRNFDNSASSSNIEKLNRKHVSGNGSGPKVTSKASRISDVREPSAGGVTEAGTDQLNSTSCEEWKTWIHSPFDGSPCGDPHRPRDVSGNWEICKFISEDLNAVDIPCYCSGNYATCCGNLTRIPQFQPEILYLNFSHNGLATLDDDTLQNVTQLQWLILNKNHISHVTQNAFRGMTSLECLEMAHNNIRIRVRPKNFTIAVNKVSTLKLLALNFTQFAKERMKGPGVEYIMRNLRLPNLTKLFVSGGEMEQLYLSDVTNLINLQALSVASHSILKLSPCREQSFNADNNACVSKNSSGASEGSEGGSDSHSDFCRSFQLPSLRLLDLAYNLLVTFPNFCQDEKEGNTSVLPGLMYLSLSLNAIVNPRAHQMQCLPELVSLALTGNPLRRIKSRAFRGFPKLYHLDLRLHASNFHPDLFLGSNLTWLDLSYNVFRFVSPERLRQILKPLYTVRQLYMAELGLFNIPSTITSTFVDLEIFWFNANLVSGLQPNTFENLTRLTDLNLRDNLLTSPNIEAIRRLTRGKGRNVTVKVNLGWNPYSCTCDLLDFLHMLKRSYTEDTGGGGALGVIADYDTDAALEIVGDQFKCYSPAHVENTSLFDLEMTQQMCLLTVQQVIMIHCICIIAILAVVIYSVLYRYRWQVRFWLYTVHVRWNKQQDDHRPCHRSRYGAFVSYCQHDSNFILTKMLPSLECGYRLPLCIHERDFVPGRYISQNIVERMEESDHILLVLSNAFLRDDWCRFELFVAQQYGLIHHRIPITVLLLEPLDVELMDGHVIIMLQSPALEWPGPEGTDRQRDMFWRRLGESLTSSQR
;
A
#
# COMPACT_ATOMS: atom_id res chain seq x y z
N TYR A 1 -37.85 23.32 -8.43
CA TYR A 1 -39.03 23.52 -9.28
C TYR A 1 -40.18 23.98 -8.39
N GLY A 2 -40.93 25.00 -8.83
CA GLY A 2 -41.84 25.78 -7.98
C GLY A 2 -41.25 27.17 -7.62
N PRO A 3 -41.64 28.25 -8.31
CA PRO A 3 -41.12 29.61 -8.13
C PRO A 3 -42.18 30.62 -7.61
N SER A 4 -42.00 31.92 -7.90
CA SER A 4 -42.71 33.14 -7.44
C SER A 4 -42.44 33.52 -5.96
N GLU A 5 -41.94 34.70 -5.57
CA GLU A 5 -41.93 36.12 -6.04
C GLU A 5 -42.87 37.04 -5.24
N GLU A 6 -42.57 38.34 -5.27
CA GLU A 6 -43.16 39.45 -4.48
C GLU A 6 -42.87 39.38 -2.95
N GLY A 7 -42.80 40.50 -2.20
CA GLY A 7 -42.90 41.92 -2.58
C GLY A 7 -42.40 42.83 -1.44
N GLU A 8 -42.27 44.14 -1.70
CA GLU A 8 -41.74 45.15 -0.76
C GLU A 8 -42.78 45.61 0.30
N GLY A 9 -42.35 46.24 1.40
CA GLY A 9 -43.29 47.00 2.26
C GLY A 9 -42.89 47.27 3.72
N SER A 10 -42.23 48.41 3.96
CA SER A 10 -42.30 49.27 5.18
C SER A 10 -42.85 48.73 6.54
N ASN A 11 -41.94 48.65 7.52
CA ASN A 11 -41.91 49.45 8.78
C ASN A 11 -43.10 50.39 9.14
N PRO A 12 -43.27 50.81 10.43
CA PRO A 12 -42.59 50.41 11.68
C PRO A 12 -43.53 50.31 12.93
N VAL A 13 -42.92 50.37 14.13
CA VAL A 13 -43.40 50.90 15.45
C VAL A 13 -43.47 49.89 16.60
N MET A 14 -42.88 50.34 17.72
CA MET A 14 -42.99 50.00 19.16
C MET A 14 -44.07 48.97 19.59
N SER A 15 -43.87 48.16 20.64
CA SER A 15 -43.14 48.51 21.87
C SER A 15 -42.56 47.32 22.66
N GLU A 16 -41.66 47.68 23.57
CA GLU A 16 -41.56 47.24 24.98
C GLU A 16 -42.64 46.29 25.58
N ALA A 17 -42.33 45.40 26.53
CA ALA A 17 -41.03 44.99 27.07
C ALA A 17 -41.14 43.77 28.04
N ARG A 18 -39.97 43.33 28.53
CA ARG A 18 -39.72 42.85 29.91
C ARG A 18 -40.40 41.56 30.42
N THR A 19 -39.60 40.49 30.34
CA THR A 19 -39.14 39.68 31.49
C THR A 19 -40.15 39.13 32.51
N ARG A 20 -40.24 37.79 32.60
CA ARG A 20 -39.65 36.94 33.67
C ARG A 20 -40.01 35.47 33.35
N ASN A 21 -39.08 34.52 33.29
CA ASN A 21 -38.29 33.92 34.38
C ASN A 21 -39.12 33.41 35.56
N LEU A 22 -39.43 32.11 35.54
CA LEU A 22 -39.26 31.07 36.59
C LEU A 22 -39.79 29.76 35.94
N LYS A 23 -39.01 28.66 35.86
CA LYS A 23 -38.81 27.64 36.91
C LYS A 23 -40.14 27.13 37.45
N ASP A 24 -40.56 25.89 37.23
CA ASP A 24 -39.99 24.56 37.57
C ASP A 24 -41.16 23.82 38.28
N PRO A 25 -41.18 22.49 38.52
CA PRO A 25 -40.63 21.36 37.77
C PRO A 25 -41.72 20.27 37.51
N ALA A 26 -41.29 19.05 37.10
CA ALA A 26 -41.80 17.69 37.41
C ALA A 26 -43.28 17.39 37.78
N ALA A 27 -43.84 16.18 37.56
CA ALA A 27 -43.57 15.01 36.70
C ALA A 27 -44.59 13.91 37.06
N SER A 28 -45.13 13.14 36.09
CA SER A 28 -45.63 11.76 36.31
C SER A 28 -46.11 11.11 35.01
N GLN A 29 -46.10 9.78 34.96
CA GLN A 29 -46.64 8.95 33.86
C GLN A 29 -48.14 8.68 34.06
N TYR A 30 -48.88 8.43 32.96
CA TYR A 30 -49.75 7.25 32.70
C TYR A 30 -50.80 7.56 31.61
N GLY A 31 -51.31 6.52 30.93
CA GLY A 31 -52.57 6.59 30.16
C GLY A 31 -52.46 6.25 28.67
N SER A 32 -52.75 4.99 28.30
CA SER A 32 -52.83 4.53 26.90
C SER A 32 -54.15 3.80 26.61
N SER A 33 -55.03 4.39 25.79
CA SER A 33 -56.30 3.83 25.25
C SER A 33 -56.85 4.83 24.20
N GLN A 34 -57.66 4.54 23.16
CA GLN A 34 -58.32 3.35 22.58
C GLN A 34 -58.15 3.43 21.03
N GLY A 35 -58.63 2.55 20.13
CA GLY A 35 -59.37 1.27 20.18
C GLY A 35 -60.21 1.07 18.90
N GLY A 36 -60.78 -0.14 18.70
CA GLY A 36 -61.68 -0.54 17.58
C GLY A 36 -60.96 -0.87 16.25
N SER A 37 -61.12 -2.01 15.55
CA SER A 37 -62.28 -2.86 15.15
C SER A 37 -63.16 -2.20 14.05
N SER A 38 -63.35 -2.74 12.85
CA SER A 38 -63.70 -4.12 12.39
C SER A 38 -63.26 -4.34 10.90
N SER A 39 -63.50 -5.43 10.14
CA SER A 39 -64.39 -6.62 10.20
C SER A 39 -63.83 -7.85 9.38
N ILE A 40 -64.53 -9.00 9.38
CA ILE A 40 -64.15 -10.38 8.89
C ILE A 40 -65.48 -11.10 8.46
N PRO A 41 -65.60 -12.16 7.58
CA PRO A 41 -64.65 -13.08 6.86
C PRO A 41 -64.81 -13.03 5.29
N GLY A 42 -64.37 -13.97 4.42
CA GLY A 42 -63.46 -15.14 4.50
C GLY A 42 -63.87 -16.38 3.62
N THR A 43 -62.98 -17.40 3.54
CA THR A 43 -63.16 -18.81 3.02
C THR A 43 -62.97 -19.15 1.50
N PHE A 44 -62.60 -20.43 1.27
CA PHE A 44 -62.55 -21.28 0.05
C PHE A 44 -61.37 -21.27 -0.97
N ASP A 45 -60.58 -22.36 -0.90
CA ASP A 45 -59.79 -23.09 -1.93
C ASP A 45 -60.73 -24.17 -2.59
N PRO A 46 -60.38 -25.11 -3.53
CA PRO A 46 -59.13 -25.38 -4.29
C PRO A 46 -59.31 -25.65 -5.82
N ARG A 47 -58.20 -25.91 -6.55
CA ARG A 47 -57.91 -27.23 -7.24
C ARG A 47 -56.87 -27.21 -8.40
N THR A 48 -55.75 -27.92 -8.18
CA THR A 48 -55.03 -28.82 -9.14
C THR A 48 -54.42 -28.23 -10.45
N GLN A 49 -53.38 -28.81 -11.08
CA GLN A 49 -52.89 -30.21 -11.03
C GLN A 49 -51.36 -30.34 -11.26
N ASN A 50 -50.74 -31.19 -10.43
CA ASN A 50 -49.58 -32.09 -10.59
C ASN A 50 -48.88 -32.19 -11.97
N PHE A 51 -47.57 -32.51 -12.06
CA PHE A 51 -46.95 -33.83 -11.79
C PHE A 51 -45.39 -33.75 -11.95
N ASN A 52 -44.49 -34.58 -11.40
CA ASN A 52 -44.55 -35.62 -10.34
C ASN A 52 -43.13 -36.13 -9.92
N ASN A 53 -42.82 -36.29 -8.62
CA ASN A 53 -41.83 -37.25 -8.03
C ASN A 53 -40.30 -37.14 -8.40
N ARG A 54 -39.30 -37.58 -7.60
CA ARG A 54 -39.16 -38.29 -6.28
C ARG A 54 -37.68 -38.12 -5.75
N ALA A 55 -37.19 -38.57 -4.57
CA ALA A 55 -37.70 -39.36 -3.42
C ALA A 55 -36.92 -39.07 -2.09
N ALA A 56 -37.26 -39.85 -1.05
CA ALA A 56 -36.57 -40.28 0.19
C ALA A 56 -35.01 -40.35 0.21
N SER A 57 -34.23 -40.26 1.32
CA SER A 57 -34.39 -40.21 2.82
C SER A 57 -33.86 -41.45 3.60
N GLN A 58 -33.24 -41.22 4.77
CA GLN A 58 -32.69 -42.21 5.75
C GLN A 58 -31.43 -42.98 5.25
N TYR A 59 -30.33 -43.13 6.01
CA TYR A 59 -30.19 -43.95 7.24
C TYR A 59 -28.89 -43.63 8.02
N TYR A 60 -28.83 -44.01 9.30
CA TYR A 60 -27.58 -44.26 10.06
C TYR A 60 -27.12 -45.72 9.84
N PRO A 61 -25.85 -46.05 10.13
CA PRO A 61 -25.63 -46.99 11.24
C PRO A 61 -24.51 -46.56 12.21
N SER A 62 -24.40 -47.27 13.34
CA SER A 62 -23.43 -47.00 14.40
C SER A 62 -23.03 -48.28 15.15
N GLU A 63 -21.73 -48.55 15.20
CA GLU A 63 -21.01 -49.42 16.15
C GLU A 63 -19.71 -48.63 16.49
N GLY A 64 -19.16 -48.55 17.69
CA GLY A 64 -18.79 -49.59 18.66
C GLY A 64 -17.25 -49.53 18.80
N ASP A 65 -16.60 -49.59 19.97
CA ASP A 65 -17.08 -49.84 21.34
C ASP A 65 -16.03 -49.35 22.39
N SER A 66 -16.46 -49.07 23.64
CA SER A 66 -15.67 -48.86 24.87
C SER A 66 -14.65 -47.68 24.95
N GLY A 67 -14.40 -47.03 26.11
CA GLY A 67 -15.04 -47.16 27.42
C GLY A 67 -14.45 -46.23 28.53
N SER A 68 -15.05 -46.28 29.72
CA SER A 68 -14.57 -45.74 31.03
C SER A 68 -14.28 -44.23 31.23
N ASN A 69 -15.31 -43.53 31.71
CA ASN A 69 -15.28 -42.48 32.77
C ASN A 69 -14.70 -43.03 34.11
N PRO A 70 -14.60 -42.27 35.25
CA PRO A 70 -14.90 -40.85 35.53
C PRO A 70 -13.59 -40.07 35.88
N VAL A 71 -13.42 -39.00 36.69
CA VAL A 71 -14.16 -38.23 37.75
C VAL A 71 -13.69 -36.74 37.60
N ALA A 72 -14.51 -35.69 37.57
CA ALA A 72 -15.34 -35.02 38.62
C ALA A 72 -14.53 -34.38 39.79
N SER A 73 -14.93 -33.25 40.40
CA SER A 73 -16.11 -32.38 40.17
C SER A 73 -15.94 -30.97 40.81
N GLU A 74 -16.66 -29.98 40.27
CA GLU A 74 -17.30 -28.81 40.94
C GLU A 74 -16.51 -27.93 41.96
N SER A 75 -16.53 -26.59 42.04
CA SER A 75 -17.28 -25.43 41.50
C SER A 75 -17.87 -24.54 42.63
N ARG A 76 -18.23 -23.29 42.29
CA ARG A 76 -19.13 -22.32 42.98
C ARG A 76 -18.59 -21.31 44.03
N THR A 77 -18.49 -20.06 43.54
CA THR A 77 -19.00 -18.81 44.18
C THR A 77 -18.33 -18.30 45.48
N ARG A 78 -18.50 -17.05 45.95
CA ARG A 78 -19.46 -15.96 45.62
C ARG A 78 -18.86 -14.56 45.90
N ASN A 79 -19.57 -13.51 45.45
CA ASN A 79 -19.52 -12.05 45.69
C ASN A 79 -18.89 -11.60 47.06
N PHE A 80 -18.35 -10.38 47.24
CA PHE A 80 -19.02 -9.06 47.06
C PHE A 80 -18.06 -7.84 47.00
N ASP A 81 -18.64 -6.63 46.87
CA ASP A 81 -18.03 -5.35 46.46
C ASP A 81 -17.18 -4.56 47.48
N ASN A 82 -16.57 -3.48 46.96
CA ASN A 82 -16.48 -2.12 47.52
C ASN A 82 -15.32 -1.65 48.46
N SER A 83 -14.32 -1.05 47.79
CA SER A 83 -13.97 0.40 47.93
C SER A 83 -13.19 0.93 49.17
N ALA A 84 -12.96 2.25 49.17
CA ALA A 84 -12.35 3.12 50.20
C ALA A 84 -10.83 2.99 50.47
N SER A 85 -10.08 3.83 49.74
CA SER A 85 -8.91 4.62 50.17
C SER A 85 -8.53 4.69 51.67
N SER A 86 -7.22 4.69 51.97
CA SER A 86 -6.55 5.92 52.45
C SER A 86 -5.02 5.75 52.56
N SER A 87 -4.31 6.88 52.62
CA SER A 87 -2.87 7.01 52.86
C SER A 87 -2.57 7.31 54.32
N ASN A 88 -1.45 6.82 54.87
CA ASN A 88 -0.34 7.71 55.27
C ASN A 88 0.88 6.99 55.89
N ILE A 89 2.06 7.55 55.54
CA ILE A 89 3.21 7.88 56.42
C ILE A 89 3.60 6.89 57.52
N GLU A 90 4.83 6.36 57.41
CA GLU A 90 5.81 6.59 58.48
C GLU A 90 7.23 6.81 57.93
N LYS A 91 8.07 7.53 58.69
CA LYS A 91 9.49 7.80 58.40
C LYS A 91 10.33 7.34 59.58
N LEU A 92 11.44 6.65 59.33
CA LEU A 92 12.58 6.63 60.27
C LEU A 92 13.91 6.47 59.54
N ASN A 93 15.03 6.65 60.25
CA ASN A 93 16.11 7.50 59.73
C ASN A 93 17.53 7.11 60.21
N ARG A 94 18.53 7.21 59.31
CA ARG A 94 20.01 7.26 59.55
C ARG A 94 20.71 6.08 60.28
N LYS A 95 21.85 5.66 59.72
CA LYS A 95 23.20 6.11 60.19
C LYS A 95 24.35 5.68 59.25
N HIS A 96 25.52 6.32 59.43
CA HIS A 96 26.77 6.07 58.71
C HIS A 96 27.64 5.01 59.39
N VAL A 97 28.48 4.32 58.61
CA VAL A 97 29.92 4.05 58.91
C VAL A 97 30.70 4.23 57.60
N SER A 98 31.99 4.57 57.67
CA SER A 98 32.90 4.80 56.53
C SER A 98 34.03 3.76 56.45
N GLY A 99 34.57 3.53 55.25
CA GLY A 99 35.76 2.69 55.02
C GLY A 99 36.31 2.86 53.60
N ASN A 100 37.63 3.03 53.47
CA ASN A 100 38.35 3.19 52.18
C ASN A 100 39.03 1.86 51.77
N GLY A 101 39.15 1.57 50.47
CA GLY A 101 39.98 0.46 49.99
C GLY A 101 39.76 0.00 48.54
N SER A 102 40.44 0.65 47.59
CA SER A 102 40.98 0.07 46.33
C SER A 102 40.29 -1.14 45.62
N GLY A 103 39.26 -0.86 44.79
CA GLY A 103 38.97 -1.45 43.45
C GLY A 103 38.98 -2.98 43.16
N PRO A 104 38.68 -3.40 41.90
CA PRO A 104 38.25 -2.61 40.74
C PRO A 104 36.78 -2.84 40.30
N LYS A 105 36.20 -1.79 39.71
CA LYS A 105 35.03 -1.71 38.81
C LYS A 105 34.22 -3.00 38.49
N VAL A 106 33.05 -3.14 39.11
CA VAL A 106 31.78 -3.42 38.40
C VAL A 106 30.67 -2.59 39.06
N THR A 107 29.93 -1.77 38.30
CA THR A 107 28.80 -0.99 38.82
C THR A 107 27.58 -1.09 37.92
N SER A 108 26.48 -1.61 38.45
CA SER A 108 25.17 -1.58 37.80
C SER A 108 24.56 -0.18 37.81
N LYS A 109 24.07 0.30 36.66
CA LYS A 109 22.87 1.15 36.58
C LYS A 109 22.35 1.30 35.16
N ALA A 110 21.03 1.35 35.01
CA ALA A 110 20.37 1.80 33.81
C ALA A 110 20.01 3.29 33.94
N SER A 111 20.49 4.13 33.00
CA SER A 111 19.80 5.35 32.57
C SER A 111 20.52 6.07 31.42
N ARG A 112 19.77 6.35 30.34
CA ARG A 112 19.97 7.44 29.34
C ARG A 112 21.21 7.43 28.41
N ILE A 113 20.86 7.37 27.11
CA ILE A 113 21.34 8.22 25.98
C ILE A 113 22.71 7.88 25.33
N SER A 114 22.69 8.03 24.00
CA SER A 114 23.75 8.08 22.97
C SER A 114 24.19 6.78 22.26
N ASP A 115 24.43 7.00 20.96
CA ASP A 115 25.31 6.31 20.00
C ASP A 115 25.07 4.84 19.62
N VAL A 116 24.47 4.66 18.44
CA VAL A 116 24.76 3.53 17.54
C VAL A 116 25.78 4.00 16.51
N ARG A 117 26.88 3.26 16.34
CA ARG A 117 27.92 3.57 15.34
C ARG A 117 27.61 2.98 13.97
N GLU A 118 28.03 3.72 12.95
CA GLU A 118 28.17 3.23 11.57
C GLU A 118 29.30 2.18 11.45
N PRO A 119 29.27 1.30 10.44
CA PRO A 119 30.30 0.30 10.21
C PRO A 119 31.56 0.91 9.56
N SER A 120 32.73 0.50 10.05
CA SER A 120 34.02 0.87 9.44
C SER A 120 34.38 -0.03 8.26
N ALA A 121 34.61 0.57 7.09
CA ALA A 121 35.44 -0.01 6.02
C ALA A 121 36.74 0.81 5.93
N GLY A 122 37.88 0.17 5.65
CA GLY A 122 39.17 0.86 5.63
C GLY A 122 40.10 0.36 4.53
N GLY A 123 41.06 1.20 4.15
CA GLY A 123 42.25 0.78 3.40
C GLY A 123 42.31 1.20 1.93
N VAL A 124 42.56 2.49 1.67
CA VAL A 124 43.45 2.93 0.58
C VAL A 124 44.39 4.01 1.15
N THR A 125 45.64 4.02 0.71
CA THR A 125 46.75 4.86 1.23
C THR A 125 47.05 6.06 0.33
N GLU A 126 47.47 7.17 0.96
CA GLU A 126 48.48 8.17 0.49
C GLU A 126 48.35 8.82 -0.91
N ALA A 127 48.60 10.13 -1.11
CA ALA A 127 48.76 11.27 -0.19
C ALA A 127 48.70 12.61 -0.98
N GLY A 128 48.32 13.71 -0.31
CA GLY A 128 48.38 15.09 -0.83
C GLY A 128 47.17 15.51 -1.69
N THR A 129 46.64 16.73 -1.63
CA THR A 129 46.99 17.92 -0.80
C THR A 129 45.73 18.64 -0.32
N ASP A 130 45.83 19.36 0.80
CA ASP A 130 44.68 19.92 1.52
C ASP A 130 43.83 20.95 0.75
N GLN A 131 42.51 20.80 0.86
CA GLN A 131 41.54 21.91 0.71
C GLN A 131 40.51 21.88 1.85
N LEU A 132 40.53 22.92 2.68
CA LEU A 132 39.61 23.11 3.81
C LEU A 132 38.25 23.66 3.33
N ASN A 133 37.43 22.78 2.75
CA ASN A 133 36.04 23.12 2.40
C ASN A 133 35.17 23.28 3.66
N SER A 134 34.99 24.53 4.11
CA SER A 134 34.23 24.86 5.32
C SER A 134 32.70 24.73 5.12
N THR A 135 32.10 23.72 5.73
CA THR A 135 30.67 23.38 5.55
C THR A 135 29.69 24.30 6.29
N SER A 136 30.15 25.18 7.18
CA SER A 136 29.28 25.95 8.09
C SER A 136 28.44 27.04 7.41
N CYS A 137 28.72 27.41 6.16
CA CYS A 137 27.99 28.45 5.43
C CYS A 137 26.75 27.90 4.66
N GLU A 138 26.51 26.58 4.67
CA GLU A 138 25.46 25.90 3.87
C GLU A 138 24.23 25.41 4.67
N GLU A 139 24.23 25.47 6.01
CA GLU A 139 23.18 24.90 6.87
C GLU A 139 21.83 25.64 6.90
N TRP A 140 21.59 26.59 5.97
CA TRP A 140 20.32 27.31 5.86
C TRP A 140 19.22 26.52 5.10
N LYS A 141 19.55 25.34 4.56
CA LYS A 141 18.71 24.57 3.62
C LYS A 141 17.52 23.80 4.24
N THR A 142 17.35 23.80 5.57
CA THR A 142 16.49 22.81 6.28
C THR A 142 15.21 23.36 6.93
N TRP A 143 14.87 24.63 6.70
CA TRP A 143 13.80 25.35 7.43
C TRP A 143 12.56 25.70 6.56
N ILE A 144 12.17 24.86 5.60
CA ILE A 144 11.22 25.23 4.54
C ILE A 144 9.86 24.52 4.68
N HIS A 145 8.83 25.12 5.31
CA HIS A 145 7.44 24.61 5.25
C HIS A 145 6.31 25.67 5.38
N SER A 146 6.52 26.84 4.77
CA SER A 146 5.52 27.92 4.66
C SER A 146 5.80 28.77 3.42
N PRO A 147 4.81 29.44 2.80
CA PRO A 147 5.05 30.49 1.80
C PRO A 147 5.82 31.72 2.37
N PHE A 148 6.21 31.68 3.65
CA PHE A 148 6.98 32.71 4.36
C PHE A 148 8.42 32.30 4.70
N ASP A 149 8.80 31.02 4.51
CA ASP A 149 10.04 30.45 5.09
C ASP A 149 11.31 30.66 4.23
N GLY A 150 11.35 31.73 3.44
CA GLY A 150 12.60 32.25 2.88
C GLY A 150 13.18 33.36 3.77
N SER A 151 14.36 33.90 3.42
CA SER A 151 14.73 35.24 3.90
C SER A 151 13.62 36.22 3.49
N PRO A 152 13.01 36.98 4.41
CA PRO A 152 11.95 37.93 4.08
C PRO A 152 12.31 38.96 3.00
N CYS A 153 13.59 39.35 2.88
CA CYS A 153 14.10 40.16 1.76
C CYS A 153 13.86 39.54 0.37
N GLY A 154 13.72 38.22 0.32
CA GLY A 154 14.05 37.40 -0.83
C GLY A 154 15.57 37.19 -0.93
N ASP A 155 15.98 36.01 -1.39
CA ASP A 155 17.26 35.88 -2.08
C ASP A 155 17.13 36.65 -3.41
N PRO A 156 17.88 37.75 -3.65
CA PRO A 156 17.70 38.64 -4.79
C PRO A 156 18.31 38.03 -6.07
N HIS A 157 17.80 36.85 -6.41
CA HIS A 157 18.41 35.83 -7.27
C HIS A 157 19.76 35.32 -6.75
N ARG A 158 19.83 34.02 -6.43
CA ARG A 158 20.87 33.16 -7.05
C ARG A 158 20.91 33.50 -8.54
N PRO A 159 21.95 34.16 -9.06
CA PRO A 159 22.01 34.45 -10.48
C PRO A 159 22.22 33.10 -11.18
N ARG A 160 21.29 32.72 -12.07
CA ARG A 160 21.40 31.44 -12.80
C ARG A 160 22.65 31.37 -13.69
N ASP A 161 23.27 32.53 -13.95
CA ASP A 161 24.51 32.71 -14.71
C ASP A 161 25.72 33.10 -13.84
N VAL A 162 25.65 33.09 -12.49
CA VAL A 162 26.85 33.14 -11.64
C VAL A 162 27.35 31.71 -11.40
N SER A 163 27.93 31.19 -12.47
CA SER A 163 29.09 30.26 -12.44
C SER A 163 30.40 31.00 -12.14
N GLY A 164 30.33 32.28 -11.75
CA GLY A 164 31.49 33.10 -11.42
C GLY A 164 32.17 32.66 -10.13
N ASN A 165 33.50 32.72 -10.14
CA ASN A 165 34.32 32.46 -8.97
C ASN A 165 33.97 33.44 -7.84
N TRP A 166 33.63 32.91 -6.66
CA TRP A 166 33.56 33.71 -5.45
C TRP A 166 34.98 33.96 -4.95
N GLU A 167 35.42 35.21 -4.95
CA GLU A 167 36.78 35.62 -4.55
C GLU A 167 36.79 36.15 -3.11
N ILE A 168 37.96 36.17 -2.47
CA ILE A 168 38.14 36.82 -1.17
C ILE A 168 37.91 38.32 -1.34
N CYS A 169 37.06 38.90 -0.48
CA CYS A 169 36.67 40.31 -0.57
C CYS A 169 37.87 41.28 -0.42
N LYS A 170 37.91 42.32 -1.27
CA LYS A 170 38.91 43.40 -1.20
C LYS A 170 38.42 44.54 -0.30
N PHE A 171 38.96 44.60 0.91
CA PHE A 171 38.63 45.62 1.92
C PHE A 171 39.35 46.96 1.67
N ILE A 172 38.89 48.02 2.33
CA ILE A 172 39.46 49.39 2.23
C ILE A 172 40.70 49.60 3.13
N SER A 173 40.87 48.80 4.19
CA SER A 173 41.93 49.00 5.20
C SER A 173 42.99 47.90 5.19
N GLU A 174 44.25 48.29 5.29
CA GLU A 174 45.42 47.40 5.41
C GLU A 174 45.73 46.98 6.87
N ASP A 175 45.05 47.56 7.87
CA ASP A 175 45.32 47.35 9.31
C ASP A 175 44.83 45.99 9.88
N LEU A 176 44.59 44.99 9.01
CA LEU A 176 44.19 43.63 9.39
C LEU A 176 45.22 42.58 8.97
N ASN A 177 46.46 42.79 9.41
CA ASN A 177 47.47 41.74 9.40
C ASN A 177 47.03 40.56 10.28
N ALA A 178 47.03 39.37 9.68
CA ALA A 178 46.77 38.05 10.29
C ALA A 178 45.36 37.81 10.88
N VAL A 179 44.45 37.34 10.02
CA VAL A 179 43.64 36.11 10.17
C VAL A 179 42.78 35.98 8.89
N ASP A 180 42.58 34.76 8.38
CA ASP A 180 41.69 34.53 7.22
C ASP A 180 40.26 35.00 7.54
N ILE A 181 39.81 36.07 6.88
CA ILE A 181 38.43 36.58 6.99
C ILE A 181 37.57 35.89 5.92
N PRO A 182 36.63 34.98 6.27
CA PRO A 182 35.83 34.22 5.30
C PRO A 182 34.67 35.04 4.71
N CYS A 183 34.98 36.25 4.24
CA CYS A 183 34.10 37.07 3.42
C CYS A 183 34.38 36.80 1.94
N TYR A 184 33.41 36.18 1.28
CA TYR A 184 33.44 35.87 -0.13
C TYR A 184 32.59 36.88 -0.89
N CYS A 185 33.16 37.41 -1.97
CA CYS A 185 32.57 38.44 -2.83
C CYS A 185 32.30 37.88 -4.23
N SER A 186 31.17 38.29 -4.81
CA SER A 186 30.84 38.09 -6.21
C SER A 186 30.23 39.38 -6.76
N GLY A 187 31.03 40.17 -7.48
CA GLY A 187 30.65 41.52 -7.92
C GLY A 187 30.36 42.43 -6.72
N ASN A 188 29.13 42.94 -6.63
CA ASN A 188 28.64 43.81 -5.57
C ASN A 188 27.85 43.09 -4.46
N TYR A 189 27.95 41.76 -4.38
CA TYR A 189 27.39 40.92 -3.32
C TYR A 189 28.51 40.35 -2.46
N ALA A 190 28.36 40.38 -1.13
CA ALA A 190 29.30 39.78 -0.20
C ALA A 190 28.61 38.99 0.93
N THR A 191 29.15 37.81 1.23
CA THR A 191 28.69 36.93 2.32
C THR A 191 29.89 36.58 3.20
N CYS A 192 29.75 36.76 4.52
CA CYS A 192 30.78 36.52 5.51
C CYS A 192 30.33 35.48 6.54
N CYS A 193 31.07 34.38 6.66
CA CYS A 193 31.01 33.48 7.83
C CYS A 193 32.36 33.54 8.58
N GLY A 194 32.53 32.77 9.67
CA GLY A 194 33.80 32.72 10.43
C GLY A 194 33.79 33.36 11.82
N ASN A 195 32.61 33.56 12.45
CA ASN A 195 32.47 34.09 13.81
C ASN A 195 33.05 35.52 13.99
N LEU A 196 32.83 36.38 13.00
CA LEU A 196 33.30 37.77 13.02
C LEU A 196 32.69 38.55 14.19
N THR A 197 33.53 39.26 14.95
CA THR A 197 33.09 40.12 16.08
C THR A 197 32.96 41.60 15.72
N ARG A 198 33.40 41.99 14.51
CA ARG A 198 33.25 43.33 13.92
C ARG A 198 32.95 43.22 12.42
N ILE A 199 32.37 44.27 11.86
CA ILE A 199 32.13 44.42 10.42
C ILE A 199 33.40 45.02 9.76
N PRO A 200 34.03 44.36 8.76
CA PRO A 200 35.14 44.94 8.01
C PRO A 200 34.67 45.99 6.99
N GLN A 201 35.57 46.86 6.53
CA GLN A 201 35.25 47.99 5.66
C GLN A 201 35.29 47.60 4.17
N PHE A 202 34.11 47.57 3.53
CA PHE A 202 33.91 47.23 2.11
C PHE A 202 34.01 48.44 1.16
N GLN A 203 34.11 48.16 -0.14
CA GLN A 203 34.00 49.17 -1.19
C GLN A 203 32.58 49.79 -1.25
N PRO A 204 32.41 51.07 -1.63
CA PRO A 204 31.12 51.77 -1.56
C PRO A 204 30.01 51.23 -2.47
N GLU A 205 30.34 50.44 -3.49
CA GLU A 205 29.42 49.90 -4.50
C GLU A 205 28.72 48.60 -4.09
N ILE A 206 29.03 48.04 -2.91
CA ILE A 206 28.36 46.83 -2.39
C ILE A 206 26.86 47.12 -2.18
N LEU A 207 26.00 46.28 -2.78
CA LEU A 207 24.55 46.37 -2.63
C LEU A 207 23.99 45.37 -1.61
N TYR A 208 24.68 44.24 -1.39
CA TYR A 208 24.22 43.16 -0.51
C TYR A 208 25.33 42.73 0.46
N LEU A 209 25.03 42.76 1.77
CA LEU A 209 25.89 42.24 2.83
C LEU A 209 25.15 41.21 3.68
N ASN A 210 25.68 39.99 3.74
CA ASN A 210 25.22 38.94 4.64
C ASN A 210 26.29 38.59 5.68
N PHE A 211 26.00 38.91 6.94
CA PHE A 211 26.80 38.61 8.13
C PHE A 211 26.12 37.57 9.04
N SER A 212 25.18 36.79 8.53
CA SER A 212 24.44 35.83 9.36
C SER A 212 25.37 34.79 10.01
N HIS A 213 25.00 34.26 11.19
CA HIS A 213 25.78 33.26 11.92
C HIS A 213 27.21 33.73 12.32
N ASN A 214 27.37 35.00 12.76
CA ASN A 214 28.63 35.53 13.29
C ASN A 214 28.53 35.96 14.77
N GLY A 215 29.64 36.45 15.33
CA GLY A 215 29.77 36.85 16.73
C GLY A 215 29.53 38.34 17.00
N LEU A 216 28.89 39.08 16.08
CA LEU A 216 28.71 40.53 16.20
C LEU A 216 27.90 40.87 17.46
N ALA A 217 28.47 41.67 18.37
CA ALA A 217 27.86 41.99 19.67
C ALA A 217 27.26 43.41 19.76
N THR A 218 27.72 44.32 18.91
CA THR A 218 27.32 45.72 18.83
C THR A 218 27.18 46.15 17.36
N LEU A 219 26.34 47.15 17.11
CA LEU A 219 26.42 48.01 15.93
C LEU A 219 26.68 49.43 16.44
N ASP A 220 27.88 49.92 16.18
CA ASP A 220 28.37 51.20 16.69
C ASP A 220 28.31 52.29 15.61
N ASP A 221 28.44 53.57 16.02
CA ASP A 221 28.30 54.70 15.11
C ASP A 221 29.33 54.63 13.97
N ASP A 222 28.92 55.07 12.78
CA ASP A 222 29.72 55.16 11.56
C ASP A 222 30.30 53.82 11.01
N THR A 223 30.04 52.66 11.64
CA THR A 223 30.50 51.30 11.23
C THR A 223 30.25 50.94 9.75
N LEU A 224 29.15 51.45 9.17
CA LEU A 224 28.69 51.19 7.80
C LEU A 224 28.59 52.49 6.96
N GLN A 225 29.27 53.56 7.36
CA GLN A 225 29.14 54.89 6.74
C GLN A 225 29.64 54.93 5.28
N ASN A 226 30.56 54.04 4.92
CA ASN A 226 31.17 53.89 3.59
C ASN A 226 30.24 53.28 2.54
N VAL A 227 29.40 52.30 2.93
CA VAL A 227 28.53 51.53 2.00
C VAL A 227 27.18 52.21 1.77
N THR A 228 27.22 53.45 1.27
CA THR A 228 26.03 54.30 1.10
C THR A 228 25.00 53.74 0.10
N GLN A 229 25.47 52.92 -0.86
CA GLN A 229 24.64 52.25 -1.88
C GLN A 229 23.97 50.96 -1.39
N LEU A 230 24.29 50.47 -0.18
CA LEU A 230 23.80 49.19 0.34
C LEU A 230 22.26 49.13 0.33
N GLN A 231 21.71 48.07 -0.26
CA GLN A 231 20.27 47.83 -0.40
C GLN A 231 19.77 46.71 0.52
N TRP A 232 20.59 45.69 0.78
CA TRP A 232 20.28 44.55 1.65
C TRP A 232 21.34 44.37 2.73
N LEU A 233 20.91 44.29 4.00
CA LEU A 233 21.76 44.01 5.15
C LEU A 233 21.16 42.89 6.01
N ILE A 234 21.81 41.74 6.01
CA ILE A 234 21.36 40.52 6.71
C ILE A 234 22.31 40.25 7.90
N LEU A 235 21.81 40.36 9.13
CA LEU A 235 22.57 40.26 10.38
C LEU A 235 22.03 39.13 11.28
N ASN A 236 21.37 38.12 10.69
CA ASN A 236 20.62 37.11 11.43
C ASN A 236 21.51 36.20 12.30
N LYS A 237 21.00 35.73 13.45
CA LYS A 237 21.71 34.80 14.37
C LYS A 237 23.10 35.31 14.79
N ASN A 238 23.19 36.60 15.13
CA ASN A 238 24.37 37.21 15.75
C ASN A 238 24.13 37.42 17.27
N HIS A 239 25.04 38.11 17.94
CA HIS A 239 24.95 38.42 19.38
C HIS A 239 24.60 39.89 19.66
N ILE A 240 24.04 40.61 18.67
CA ILE A 240 23.88 42.06 18.71
C ILE A 240 22.95 42.43 19.87
N SER A 241 23.51 43.18 20.82
CA SER A 241 22.88 43.56 22.09
C SER A 241 22.89 45.08 22.32
N HIS A 242 23.69 45.81 21.55
CA HIS A 242 23.71 47.27 21.49
C HIS A 242 23.59 47.74 20.04
N VAL A 243 22.80 48.79 19.82
CA VAL A 243 22.73 49.54 18.57
C VAL A 243 22.76 51.02 18.95
N THR A 244 23.78 51.74 18.49
CA THR A 244 23.95 53.17 18.75
C THR A 244 23.01 54.01 17.89
N GLN A 245 22.88 55.31 18.20
CA GLN A 245 21.87 56.17 17.55
C GLN A 245 22.20 56.52 16.09
N ASN A 246 23.44 56.37 15.64
CA ASN A 246 23.88 56.63 14.27
C ASN A 246 24.47 55.38 13.59
N ALA A 247 24.23 54.17 14.13
CA ALA A 247 24.66 52.89 13.53
C ALA A 247 24.22 52.72 12.06
N PHE A 248 23.08 53.30 11.66
CA PHE A 248 22.58 53.27 10.28
C PHE A 248 22.78 54.59 9.49
N ARG A 249 23.71 55.46 9.92
CA ARG A 249 24.00 56.74 9.25
C ARG A 249 24.70 56.50 7.92
N GLY A 250 24.26 57.22 6.88
CA GLY A 250 24.87 57.17 5.54
C GLY A 250 24.27 56.12 4.60
N MET A 251 23.55 55.12 5.11
CA MET A 251 22.81 54.15 4.28
C MET A 251 21.55 54.79 3.67
N THR A 252 21.76 55.55 2.60
CA THR A 252 20.73 56.25 1.83
C THR A 252 19.92 55.34 0.91
N SER A 253 20.39 54.12 0.64
CA SER A 253 19.78 53.17 -0.31
C SER A 253 19.21 51.91 0.33
N LEU A 254 19.28 51.76 1.67
CA LEU A 254 18.93 50.50 2.34
C LEU A 254 17.42 50.22 2.29
N GLU A 255 17.05 49.20 1.52
CA GLU A 255 15.66 48.78 1.33
C GLU A 255 15.27 47.63 2.27
N CYS A 256 16.22 46.78 2.67
CA CYS A 256 15.96 45.59 3.47
C CYS A 256 16.96 45.41 4.62
N LEU A 257 16.43 45.25 5.83
CA LEU A 257 17.21 45.00 7.05
C LEU A 257 16.64 43.81 7.83
N GLU A 258 17.45 42.76 7.97
CA GLU A 258 17.13 41.60 8.81
C GLU A 258 18.10 41.51 10.00
N MET A 259 17.56 41.45 11.21
CA MET A 259 18.32 41.30 12.47
C MET A 259 17.74 40.19 13.35
N ALA A 260 17.20 39.13 12.76
CA ALA A 260 16.57 38.04 13.49
C ALA A 260 17.56 37.23 14.36
N HIS A 261 17.05 36.51 15.36
CA HIS A 261 17.79 35.73 16.35
C HIS A 261 18.98 36.44 17.00
N ASN A 262 18.90 37.77 17.19
CA ASN A 262 19.92 38.54 17.88
C ASN A 262 19.62 38.66 19.38
N ASN A 263 20.70 38.72 20.17
CA ASN A 263 20.67 38.87 21.62
C ASN A 263 20.34 40.33 22.05
N ILE A 264 19.31 40.93 21.47
CA ILE A 264 18.83 42.31 21.74
C ILE A 264 18.12 42.33 23.10
N ARG A 265 18.90 42.12 24.17
CA ARG A 265 18.42 42.15 25.55
C ARG A 265 17.94 43.55 25.87
N ILE A 266 16.68 43.67 26.31
CA ILE A 266 16.14 44.93 26.82
C ILE A 266 16.83 45.27 28.14
N ARG A 267 18.01 45.89 28.05
CA ARG A 267 18.68 46.65 29.12
C ARG A 267 19.28 47.97 28.62
N VAL A 268 19.21 48.21 27.31
CA VAL A 268 19.43 49.51 26.69
C VAL A 268 18.11 49.97 26.06
N ARG A 269 17.89 51.28 26.03
CA ARG A 269 16.62 51.92 25.69
C ARG A 269 16.20 51.55 24.25
N PRO A 270 15.02 50.94 24.00
CA PRO A 270 14.51 50.71 22.64
C PRO A 270 14.48 51.97 21.77
N LYS A 271 14.33 53.14 22.42
CA LYS A 271 14.55 54.47 21.84
C LYS A 271 15.79 54.57 20.94
N ASN A 272 16.96 54.04 21.34
CA ASN A 272 18.18 54.17 20.54
C ASN A 272 18.05 53.45 19.19
N PHE A 273 17.61 52.19 19.21
CA PHE A 273 17.35 51.40 18.00
C PHE A 273 16.31 52.07 17.10
N THR A 274 15.19 52.53 17.67
CA THR A 274 14.15 53.20 16.89
C THR A 274 14.61 54.55 16.32
N ILE A 275 15.44 55.32 17.04
CA ILE A 275 16.08 56.56 16.53
C ILE A 275 17.04 56.24 15.37
N ALA A 276 17.79 55.14 15.46
CA ALA A 276 18.74 54.74 14.43
C ALA A 276 18.02 54.27 13.15
N VAL A 277 17.02 53.39 13.27
CA VAL A 277 16.28 52.84 12.13
C VAL A 277 15.37 53.88 11.48
N ASN A 278 14.72 54.77 12.26
CA ASN A 278 13.88 55.85 11.68
C ASN A 278 14.65 56.86 10.80
N LYS A 279 15.99 56.80 10.74
CA LYS A 279 16.80 57.58 9.79
C LYS A 279 16.85 56.96 8.39
N VAL A 280 16.52 55.67 8.26
CA VAL A 280 16.54 54.93 6.99
C VAL A 280 15.17 55.02 6.32
N SER A 281 14.89 56.17 5.69
CA SER A 281 13.58 56.43 5.06
C SER A 281 13.30 55.58 3.82
N THR A 282 14.30 54.94 3.22
CA THR A 282 14.20 54.00 2.09
C THR A 282 13.74 52.60 2.48
N LEU A 283 13.71 52.26 3.77
CA LEU A 283 13.49 50.89 4.21
C LEU A 283 12.08 50.39 3.85
N LYS A 284 12.02 49.37 2.98
CA LYS A 284 10.80 48.66 2.53
C LYS A 284 10.49 47.45 3.41
N LEU A 285 11.52 46.78 3.94
CA LEU A 285 11.38 45.63 4.82
C LEU A 285 12.25 45.73 6.08
N LEU A 286 11.64 45.36 7.22
CA LEU A 286 12.31 45.23 8.51
C LEU A 286 11.93 43.88 9.16
N ALA A 287 12.92 43.04 9.44
CA ALA A 287 12.74 41.78 10.15
C ALA A 287 13.51 41.75 11.49
N LEU A 288 12.79 41.57 12.59
CA LEU A 288 13.32 41.60 13.95
C LEU A 288 12.88 40.36 14.73
N ASN A 289 13.76 39.86 15.61
CA ASN A 289 13.43 38.78 16.53
C ASN A 289 14.20 38.97 17.86
N PHE A 290 13.45 38.98 18.96
CA PHE A 290 13.97 39.23 20.31
C PHE A 290 14.09 37.92 21.08
N THR A 291 15.31 37.46 21.34
CA THR A 291 15.57 36.23 22.10
C THR A 291 14.91 36.26 23.48
N GLN A 292 14.04 35.26 23.70
CA GLN A 292 13.29 34.91 24.92
C GLN A 292 13.61 35.68 26.21
N PHE A 293 12.58 36.32 26.77
CA PHE A 293 12.71 37.12 27.99
C PHE A 293 12.73 36.26 29.25
N ALA A 294 13.74 36.50 30.10
CA ALA A 294 13.78 35.93 31.45
C ALA A 294 12.81 36.71 32.37
N LYS A 295 11.73 36.06 32.78
CA LYS A 295 10.61 36.61 33.58
C LYS A 295 10.98 37.42 34.82
N GLU A 296 12.15 37.18 35.39
CA GLU A 296 12.50 37.60 36.75
C GLU A 296 12.85 39.10 36.91
N ARG A 297 12.85 39.93 35.85
CA ARG A 297 13.48 41.26 35.99
C ARG A 297 12.96 42.47 35.21
N MET A 298 11.83 42.42 34.51
CA MET A 298 11.29 43.62 33.84
C MET A 298 9.77 43.78 33.86
N LYS A 299 9.34 44.98 34.28
CA LYS A 299 8.08 45.61 33.89
C LYS A 299 8.42 46.77 32.96
N GLY A 300 8.53 46.51 31.65
CA GLY A 300 8.96 47.51 30.67
C GLY A 300 8.52 47.15 29.25
N PRO A 301 8.32 48.13 28.35
CA PRO A 301 7.66 47.88 27.07
C PRO A 301 8.61 47.25 26.05
N GLY A 302 8.23 46.08 25.53
CA GLY A 302 9.00 45.30 24.55
C GLY A 302 8.70 45.64 23.10
N VAL A 303 8.32 44.64 22.30
CA VAL A 303 7.93 44.79 20.88
C VAL A 303 6.87 45.88 20.67
N GLU A 304 5.93 46.00 21.62
CA GLU A 304 4.91 47.06 21.70
C GLU A 304 5.51 48.48 21.58
N TYR A 305 6.69 48.73 22.18
CA TYR A 305 7.37 50.02 22.07
C TYR A 305 7.80 50.30 20.63
N ILE A 306 8.42 49.30 19.99
CA ILE A 306 9.08 49.46 18.69
C ILE A 306 8.03 49.75 17.63
N MET A 307 6.96 48.95 17.55
CA MET A 307 5.87 49.19 16.59
C MET A 307 5.30 50.61 16.71
N ARG A 308 4.95 51.05 17.94
CA ARG A 308 4.40 52.41 18.18
C ARG A 308 5.35 53.56 17.83
N ASN A 309 6.67 53.32 17.83
CA ASN A 309 7.68 54.37 17.67
C ASN A 309 8.39 54.33 16.30
N LEU A 310 8.22 53.27 15.50
CA LEU A 310 8.69 53.26 14.12
C LEU A 310 7.93 54.32 13.30
N ARG A 311 8.68 55.06 12.47
CA ARG A 311 8.19 56.16 11.63
C ARG A 311 8.78 56.04 10.22
N LEU A 312 8.56 54.88 9.61
CA LEU A 312 9.10 54.49 8.31
C LEU A 312 8.00 54.59 7.23
N PRO A 313 7.92 55.67 6.44
CA PRO A 313 6.81 55.89 5.52
C PRO A 313 6.80 54.91 4.35
N ASN A 314 7.96 54.39 3.94
CA ASN A 314 8.11 53.46 2.82
C ASN A 314 8.07 51.97 3.22
N LEU A 315 7.89 51.66 4.52
CA LEU A 315 7.91 50.28 4.99
C LEU A 315 6.64 49.55 4.55
N THR A 316 6.81 48.56 3.67
CA THR A 316 5.73 47.70 3.16
C THR A 316 5.64 46.36 3.88
N LYS A 317 6.73 45.91 4.51
CA LYS A 317 6.79 44.61 5.20
C LYS A 317 7.46 44.74 6.59
N LEU A 318 6.77 44.29 7.64
CA LEU A 318 7.28 44.25 9.01
C LEU A 318 7.13 42.85 9.59
N PHE A 319 8.25 42.23 9.98
CA PHE A 319 8.28 40.93 10.66
C PHE A 319 8.86 41.15 12.05
N VAL A 320 8.11 40.78 13.11
CA VAL A 320 8.61 40.86 14.49
C VAL A 320 8.31 39.58 15.26
N SER A 321 9.32 38.99 15.87
CA SER A 321 9.17 37.77 16.67
C SER A 321 9.84 37.89 18.05
N GLY A 322 9.43 37.01 18.96
CA GLY A 322 9.78 37.11 20.38
C GLY A 322 9.03 38.24 21.10
N GLY A 323 9.47 38.54 22.32
CA GLY A 323 8.71 39.34 23.30
C GLY A 323 8.07 38.48 24.39
N GLU A 324 7.66 39.13 25.48
CA GLU A 324 6.48 38.70 26.25
C GLU A 324 5.42 39.78 26.00
N MET A 325 4.42 39.44 25.18
CA MET A 325 3.28 40.29 24.82
C MET A 325 2.01 39.46 24.94
N GLU A 326 1.15 39.75 25.92
CA GLU A 326 -0.12 39.02 26.12
C GLU A 326 -1.23 39.50 25.17
N GLN A 327 -1.19 40.77 24.75
CA GLN A 327 -2.18 41.36 23.85
C GLN A 327 -1.51 42.21 22.78
N LEU A 328 -1.90 41.99 21.51
CA LEU A 328 -1.46 42.76 20.35
C LEU A 328 -2.57 43.74 19.94
N TYR A 329 -2.19 45.00 19.71
CA TYR A 329 -3.08 46.03 19.18
C TYR A 329 -2.68 46.39 17.75
N LEU A 330 -3.59 46.29 16.78
CA LEU A 330 -3.32 46.71 15.40
C LEU A 330 -3.11 48.23 15.30
N SER A 331 -3.64 49.01 16.25
CA SER A 331 -3.34 50.43 16.41
C SER A 331 -1.86 50.74 16.65
N ASP A 332 -1.04 49.76 17.03
CA ASP A 332 0.38 50.00 17.30
C ASP A 332 1.21 50.16 16.02
N VAL A 333 0.68 49.74 14.86
CA VAL A 333 1.29 50.01 13.53
C VAL A 333 0.69 51.23 12.80
N THR A 334 -0.12 52.04 13.50
CA THR A 334 -0.52 53.44 13.21
C THR A 334 0.30 54.17 12.13
N ASN A 335 1.60 54.22 12.34
CA ASN A 335 2.48 55.16 11.65
C ASN A 335 3.08 54.59 10.34
N LEU A 336 2.80 53.33 10.03
CA LEU A 336 3.36 52.58 8.90
C LEU A 336 2.32 52.55 7.77
N ILE A 337 2.02 53.73 7.22
CA ILE A 337 0.89 53.97 6.31
C ILE A 337 0.87 53.08 5.05
N ASN A 338 2.05 52.65 4.58
CA ASN A 338 2.22 51.79 3.41
C ASN A 338 2.41 50.30 3.76
N LEU A 339 2.18 49.88 5.01
CA LEU A 339 2.38 48.51 5.45
C LEU A 339 1.39 47.56 4.77
N GLN A 340 1.93 46.61 3.99
CA GLN A 340 1.20 45.59 3.25
C GLN A 340 1.27 44.22 3.92
N ALA A 341 2.38 43.91 4.60
CA ALA A 341 2.56 42.67 5.35
C ALA A 341 3.02 42.91 6.79
N LEU A 342 2.35 42.26 7.73
CA LEU A 342 2.69 42.23 9.14
C LEU A 342 2.75 40.78 9.63
N SER A 343 3.90 40.35 10.17
CA SER A 343 4.03 39.10 10.93
C SER A 343 4.40 39.41 12.37
N VAL A 344 3.69 38.84 13.35
CA VAL A 344 3.98 38.98 14.78
C VAL A 344 3.93 37.63 15.51
N ALA A 345 5.08 37.05 15.83
CA ALA A 345 5.20 35.73 16.47
C ALA A 345 5.88 35.83 17.86
N SER A 346 5.09 36.11 18.89
CA SER A 346 5.60 36.38 20.25
C SER A 346 5.58 35.16 21.19
N HIS A 347 4.97 34.04 20.77
CA HIS A 347 4.76 32.83 21.62
C HIS A 347 3.93 33.08 22.90
N SER A 348 3.34 34.26 23.04
CA SER A 348 2.63 34.70 24.25
C SER A 348 1.33 35.47 23.99
N ILE A 349 1.02 35.85 22.74
CA ILE A 349 -0.17 36.66 22.44
C ILE A 349 -1.43 35.81 22.64
N LEU A 350 -2.22 36.16 23.65
CA LEU A 350 -3.50 35.53 24.01
C LEU A 350 -4.69 36.20 23.30
N LYS A 351 -4.57 37.49 22.99
CA LYS A 351 -5.63 38.32 22.39
C LYS A 351 -5.09 39.27 21.32
N LEU A 352 -5.77 39.34 20.17
CA LEU A 352 -5.65 40.45 19.21
C LEU A 352 -6.74 41.48 19.49
N SER A 353 -6.50 42.76 19.23
CA SER A 353 -7.52 43.82 19.25
C SER A 353 -7.25 44.86 18.17
N PRO A 354 -8.28 45.46 17.55
CA PRO A 354 -8.10 46.56 16.60
C PRO A 354 -7.36 47.74 17.22
N CYS A 355 -7.81 48.20 18.38
CA CYS A 355 -7.41 49.46 19.00
C CYS A 355 -7.25 49.31 20.52
N ARG A 356 -6.51 50.24 21.14
CA ARG A 356 -6.23 50.25 22.58
C ARG A 356 -7.17 51.19 23.32
N GLU A 357 -8.22 50.63 23.92
CA GLU A 357 -9.11 51.35 24.84
C GLU A 357 -8.38 51.67 26.16
N GLN A 358 -7.72 52.84 26.24
CA GLN A 358 -7.13 53.36 27.47
C GLN A 358 -7.04 54.89 27.46
N SER A 359 -7.24 55.53 28.61
CA SER A 359 -7.30 56.99 28.75
C SER A 359 -5.92 57.65 28.86
N PHE A 360 -5.75 58.73 28.09
CA PHE A 360 -4.81 59.86 28.27
C PHE A 360 -3.30 59.59 28.50
N ASN A 361 -2.48 60.17 27.62
CA ASN A 361 -1.75 61.40 27.99
C ASN A 361 -1.27 62.18 26.75
N ALA A 362 -1.27 63.52 26.84
CA ALA A 362 -1.18 64.42 25.69
C ALA A 362 0.26 64.80 25.23
N ASP A 363 1.27 64.02 25.59
CA ASP A 363 2.69 64.43 25.54
C ASP A 363 3.51 63.90 24.33
N ASN A 364 2.89 63.45 23.23
CA ASN A 364 3.62 63.13 21.99
C ASN A 364 2.82 63.52 20.73
N ASN A 365 3.07 64.73 20.22
CA ASN A 365 2.57 65.18 18.93
C ASN A 365 3.20 64.39 17.76
N ALA A 366 2.38 63.64 17.00
CA ALA A 366 2.78 63.09 15.70
C ALA A 366 1.58 62.74 14.79
N CYS A 367 0.99 63.77 14.18
CA CYS A 367 0.16 63.73 12.95
C CYS A 367 -0.92 62.64 12.81
N VAL A 368 -2.17 62.99 13.11
CA VAL A 368 -3.33 62.51 12.34
C VAL A 368 -3.70 63.62 11.34
N SER A 369 -3.61 63.34 10.04
CA SER A 369 -3.88 64.32 8.98
C SER A 369 -5.39 64.50 8.77
N LYS A 370 -5.95 65.64 9.22
CA LYS A 370 -7.33 66.04 8.91
C LYS A 370 -7.50 66.44 7.44
N ASN A 371 -7.68 65.46 6.55
CA ASN A 371 -8.19 65.70 5.20
C ASN A 371 -9.72 65.69 5.18
N SER A 372 -10.33 66.72 5.78
CA SER A 372 -11.78 66.96 5.72
C SER A 372 -12.07 68.46 5.87
N SER A 373 -11.98 69.20 4.76
CA SER A 373 -12.21 70.65 4.74
C SER A 373 -13.70 70.98 4.68
N GLY A 374 -14.27 71.47 5.79
CA GLY A 374 -15.51 72.25 5.81
C GLY A 374 -16.76 71.55 6.33
N ALA A 375 -17.09 71.79 7.60
CA ALA A 375 -18.46 72.02 8.09
C ALA A 375 -18.44 72.67 9.49
N SER A 376 -19.28 73.69 9.67
CA SER A 376 -19.81 74.29 10.92
C SER A 376 -19.20 73.94 12.29
N GLU A 377 -18.86 74.99 13.05
CA GLU A 377 -18.73 74.97 14.51
C GLU A 377 -20.08 74.66 15.21
N GLY A 378 -20.05 74.14 16.44
CA GLY A 378 -21.20 74.22 17.36
C GLY A 378 -21.65 72.93 18.04
N SER A 379 -20.92 72.44 19.05
CA SER A 379 -21.49 71.77 20.24
C SER A 379 -20.42 71.54 21.32
N GLU A 380 -20.81 71.64 22.59
CA GLU A 380 -19.97 71.30 23.74
C GLU A 380 -20.07 69.79 24.01
N GLY A 381 -18.94 69.08 24.11
CA GLY A 381 -18.92 67.60 24.17
C GLY A 381 -17.55 66.99 24.43
N GLY A 382 -16.84 67.49 25.45
CA GLY A 382 -15.42 67.17 25.71
C GLY A 382 -15.15 65.77 26.30
N SER A 383 -15.55 64.67 25.64
CA SER A 383 -15.25 63.30 26.13
C SER A 383 -15.04 62.17 25.10
N ASP A 384 -15.38 62.32 23.81
CA ASP A 384 -15.53 61.14 22.90
C ASP A 384 -14.48 60.92 21.80
N SER A 385 -13.48 61.80 21.63
CA SER A 385 -12.52 61.71 20.52
C SER A 385 -11.65 60.45 20.50
N HIS A 386 -11.56 59.71 21.62
CA HIS A 386 -10.82 58.45 21.71
C HIS A 386 -11.68 57.23 21.32
N SER A 387 -12.97 57.27 21.67
CA SER A 387 -14.00 56.33 21.19
C SER A 387 -14.02 56.29 19.67
N ASP A 388 -14.05 57.48 19.06
CA ASP A 388 -14.22 57.64 17.62
C ASP A 388 -12.97 57.23 16.83
N PHE A 389 -11.77 57.37 17.39
CA PHE A 389 -10.56 56.81 16.77
C PHE A 389 -10.64 55.28 16.67
N CYS A 390 -10.99 54.59 17.76
CA CYS A 390 -11.11 53.13 17.71
C CYS A 390 -12.27 52.63 16.82
N ARG A 391 -13.37 53.39 16.73
CA ARG A 391 -14.50 53.13 15.80
C ARG A 391 -14.16 53.36 14.32
N SER A 392 -13.19 54.24 14.02
CA SER A 392 -12.80 54.60 12.64
C SER A 392 -11.48 53.96 12.18
N PHE A 393 -10.70 53.39 13.09
CA PHE A 393 -9.39 52.79 12.80
C PHE A 393 -9.47 51.60 11.82
N GLN A 394 -8.74 51.72 10.69
CA GLN A 394 -8.55 50.67 9.68
C GLN A 394 -7.09 50.66 9.18
N LEU A 395 -6.63 49.52 8.67
CA LEU A 395 -5.36 49.38 7.93
C LEU A 395 -5.64 48.99 6.46
N PRO A 396 -6.07 49.92 5.59
CA PRO A 396 -6.49 49.60 4.22
C PRO A 396 -5.33 49.13 3.31
N SER A 397 -4.09 49.49 3.66
CA SER A 397 -2.88 49.05 2.96
C SER A 397 -2.53 47.57 3.22
N LEU A 398 -2.98 46.99 4.34
CA LEU A 398 -2.58 45.66 4.75
C LEU A 398 -3.23 44.59 3.86
N ARG A 399 -2.41 43.73 3.26
CA ARG A 399 -2.79 42.58 2.42
C ARG A 399 -2.56 41.26 3.15
N LEU A 400 -1.68 41.25 4.14
CA LEU A 400 -1.12 40.04 4.73
C LEU A 400 -0.89 40.22 6.23
N LEU A 401 -1.49 39.33 7.02
CA LEU A 401 -1.36 39.29 8.48
C LEU A 401 -1.01 37.86 8.91
N ASP A 402 0.15 37.69 9.51
CA ASP A 402 0.60 36.44 10.09
C ASP A 402 0.75 36.57 11.61
N LEU A 403 0.06 35.70 12.33
CA LEU A 403 0.08 35.59 13.79
C LEU A 403 0.33 34.15 14.22
N ALA A 404 1.03 33.36 13.40
CA ALA A 404 1.43 32.00 13.76
C ALA A 404 2.32 31.96 15.01
N TYR A 405 2.41 30.78 15.65
CA TYR A 405 3.23 30.56 16.84
C TYR A 405 2.91 31.53 18.00
N ASN A 406 1.62 31.66 18.32
CA ASN A 406 1.10 32.46 19.44
C ASN A 406 0.11 31.62 20.28
N LEU A 407 -0.60 32.25 21.21
CA LEU A 407 -1.51 31.59 22.16
C LEU A 407 -2.97 32.08 22.02
N LEU A 408 -3.38 32.54 20.82
CA LEU A 408 -4.73 33.08 20.60
C LEU A 408 -5.79 32.01 20.90
N VAL A 409 -6.58 32.20 21.96
CA VAL A 409 -7.61 31.22 22.40
C VAL A 409 -8.90 31.33 21.58
N THR A 410 -9.11 32.50 20.96
CA THR A 410 -10.27 32.85 20.15
C THR A 410 -9.81 33.36 18.79
N PHE A 411 -10.54 32.99 17.73
CA PHE A 411 -10.43 33.64 16.44
C PHE A 411 -10.65 35.16 16.63
N PRO A 412 -9.80 36.06 16.11
CA PRO A 412 -9.97 37.49 16.35
C PRO A 412 -11.27 38.06 15.76
N ASN A 413 -11.79 39.14 16.34
CA ASN A 413 -12.82 39.93 15.68
C ASN A 413 -12.17 41.04 14.84
N PHE A 414 -12.48 41.08 13.55
CA PHE A 414 -12.01 42.11 12.61
C PHE A 414 -13.12 43.09 12.19
N CYS A 415 -14.35 42.89 12.71
CA CYS A 415 -15.45 43.82 12.53
C CYS A 415 -15.24 45.09 13.36
N GLN A 416 -15.62 46.25 12.82
CA GLN A 416 -15.41 47.55 13.46
C GLN A 416 -16.52 47.89 14.47
N ASP A 417 -17.77 47.49 14.21
CA ASP A 417 -18.88 47.55 15.16
C ASP A 417 -19.67 46.22 15.15
N GLU A 418 -20.00 45.70 16.34
CA GLU A 418 -20.75 44.44 16.49
C GLU A 418 -22.23 44.55 16.06
N LYS A 419 -22.75 45.76 15.85
CA LYS A 419 -24.15 46.01 15.46
C LYS A 419 -24.36 46.20 13.96
N GLU A 420 -23.41 46.83 13.27
CA GLU A 420 -23.53 47.12 11.82
C GLU A 420 -22.80 46.11 10.93
N GLY A 421 -21.86 45.32 11.48
CA GLY A 421 -21.43 44.01 10.94
C GLY A 421 -20.69 43.98 9.59
N ASN A 422 -20.65 45.08 8.84
CA ASN A 422 -20.11 45.14 7.48
C ASN A 422 -18.77 45.90 7.37
N THR A 423 -18.43 46.73 8.37
CA THR A 423 -17.17 47.49 8.40
C THR A 423 -16.02 46.64 8.92
N SER A 424 -14.92 46.60 8.16
CA SER A 424 -13.72 45.84 8.50
C SER A 424 -12.58 46.76 8.94
N VAL A 425 -11.86 46.34 9.97
CA VAL A 425 -10.58 46.94 10.39
C VAL A 425 -9.48 46.67 9.35
N LEU A 426 -9.58 45.57 8.59
CA LEU A 426 -8.59 45.13 7.61
C LEU A 426 -9.26 44.87 6.24
N PRO A 427 -9.85 45.90 5.60
CA PRO A 427 -10.77 45.72 4.48
C PRO A 427 -10.12 45.12 3.22
N GLY A 428 -8.80 45.27 3.06
CA GLY A 428 -8.02 44.72 1.95
C GLY A 428 -7.20 43.48 2.29
N LEU A 429 -7.48 42.77 3.39
CA LEU A 429 -6.70 41.61 3.80
C LEU A 429 -6.97 40.40 2.89
N MET A 430 -5.92 39.89 2.24
CA MET A 430 -5.99 38.74 1.32
C MET A 430 -5.44 37.45 1.94
N TYR A 431 -4.48 37.55 2.87
CA TYR A 431 -3.80 36.42 3.50
C TYR A 431 -3.84 36.54 5.02
N LEU A 432 -4.37 35.53 5.71
CA LEU A 432 -4.42 35.44 7.17
C LEU A 432 -3.85 34.10 7.66
N SER A 433 -2.77 34.18 8.43
CA SER A 433 -2.17 33.03 9.13
C SER A 433 -2.46 33.12 10.63
N LEU A 434 -3.12 32.07 11.14
CA LEU A 434 -3.46 31.86 12.55
C LEU A 434 -2.99 30.46 13.02
N SER A 435 -2.10 29.81 12.27
CA SER A 435 -1.59 28.47 12.55
C SER A 435 -0.85 28.39 13.90
N LEU A 436 -0.82 27.20 14.51
CA LEU A 436 -0.12 26.91 15.76
C LEU A 436 -0.46 27.93 16.87
N ASN A 437 -1.76 28.08 17.10
CA ASN A 437 -2.39 28.88 18.15
C ASN A 437 -3.31 28.00 19.02
N ALA A 438 -4.00 28.61 19.99
CA ALA A 438 -4.89 27.93 20.93
C ALA A 438 -6.39 28.02 20.56
N ILE A 439 -6.74 28.30 19.29
CA ILE A 439 -8.12 28.60 18.88
C ILE A 439 -8.99 27.35 19.00
N VAL A 440 -10.09 27.43 19.77
CA VAL A 440 -10.98 26.28 20.05
C VAL A 440 -12.29 26.31 19.25
N ASN A 441 -12.95 27.47 19.16
CA ASN A 441 -14.33 27.61 18.67
C ASN A 441 -14.53 28.94 17.88
N PRO A 442 -14.12 29.02 16.61
CA PRO A 442 -14.30 30.21 15.78
C PRO A 442 -15.79 30.44 15.48
N ARG A 443 -16.25 31.71 15.49
CA ARG A 443 -17.66 32.07 15.28
C ARG A 443 -17.89 32.71 13.92
N ALA A 444 -18.97 32.32 13.24
CA ALA A 444 -19.26 32.74 11.86
C ALA A 444 -19.44 34.27 11.66
N HIS A 445 -19.78 35.07 12.69
CA HIS A 445 -19.80 36.53 12.55
C HIS A 445 -18.40 37.14 12.42
N GLN A 446 -17.39 36.57 13.09
CA GLN A 446 -16.01 37.07 13.09
C GLN A 446 -15.33 36.90 11.71
N MET A 447 -15.93 36.08 10.85
CA MET A 447 -15.44 35.74 9.51
C MET A 447 -16.00 36.65 8.41
N GLN A 448 -17.14 37.32 8.65
CA GLN A 448 -17.84 38.11 7.62
C GLN A 448 -17.13 39.42 7.30
N CYS A 449 -16.35 39.97 8.24
CA CYS A 449 -15.63 41.23 8.11
C CYS A 449 -14.24 41.10 7.45
N LEU A 450 -14.05 40.11 6.57
CA LEU A 450 -12.83 39.91 5.77
C LEU A 450 -13.19 39.55 4.30
N PRO A 451 -13.78 40.50 3.53
CA PRO A 451 -14.36 40.22 2.22
C PRO A 451 -13.33 39.86 1.14
N GLU A 452 -12.11 40.41 1.24
CA GLU A 452 -11.01 40.19 0.29
C GLU A 452 -10.15 38.96 0.59
N LEU A 453 -10.50 38.15 1.61
CA LEU A 453 -9.65 37.05 2.06
C LEU A 453 -9.60 35.91 1.03
N VAL A 454 -8.40 35.69 0.46
CA VAL A 454 -8.10 34.65 -0.54
C VAL A 454 -7.50 33.41 0.12
N SER A 455 -6.71 33.57 1.18
CA SER A 455 -6.05 32.47 1.88
C SER A 455 -6.18 32.57 3.41
N LEU A 456 -6.54 31.44 4.03
CA LEU A 456 -6.65 31.28 5.48
C LEU A 456 -5.88 30.02 5.93
N ALA A 457 -4.93 30.20 6.84
CA ALA A 457 -4.23 29.09 7.50
C ALA A 457 -4.61 28.99 8.99
N LEU A 458 -5.07 27.81 9.40
CA LEU A 458 -5.49 27.52 10.78
C LEU A 458 -4.74 26.31 11.39
N THR A 459 -3.77 25.73 10.68
CA THR A 459 -3.02 24.50 11.01
C THR A 459 -2.74 24.33 12.51
N GLY A 460 -3.04 23.15 13.06
CA GLY A 460 -2.61 22.77 14.41
C GLY A 460 -3.26 23.54 15.56
N ASN A 461 -4.42 24.18 15.32
CA ASN A 461 -5.22 24.73 16.41
C ASN A 461 -6.09 23.63 17.07
N PRO A 462 -6.42 23.74 18.36
CA PRO A 462 -7.30 22.78 19.06
C PRO A 462 -8.79 22.97 18.73
N LEU A 463 -9.17 23.08 17.44
CA LEU A 463 -10.54 23.32 16.98
C LEU A 463 -11.48 22.17 17.38
N ARG A 464 -12.30 22.37 18.43
CA ARG A 464 -13.23 21.35 18.95
C ARG A 464 -14.59 21.37 18.26
N ARG A 465 -15.07 22.53 17.84
CA ARG A 465 -16.35 22.71 17.13
C ARG A 465 -16.28 23.88 16.16
N ILE A 466 -15.91 23.61 14.91
CA ILE A 466 -16.20 24.55 13.81
C ILE A 466 -17.70 24.41 13.48
N LYS A 467 -18.42 25.53 13.41
CA LYS A 467 -19.87 25.53 13.11
C LYS A 467 -20.15 25.17 11.64
N SER A 468 -21.39 24.77 11.37
CA SER A 468 -21.94 24.66 10.01
C SER A 468 -21.71 25.95 9.22
N ARG A 469 -21.32 25.79 7.93
CA ARG A 469 -21.14 26.89 6.96
C ARG A 469 -20.19 28.00 7.41
N ALA A 470 -19.22 27.71 8.29
CA ALA A 470 -18.32 28.73 8.84
C ALA A 470 -17.59 29.53 7.75
N PHE A 471 -17.00 28.83 6.78
CA PHE A 471 -16.21 29.45 5.71
C PHE A 471 -17.04 30.21 4.66
N ARG A 472 -18.37 30.10 4.68
CA ARG A 472 -19.28 30.93 3.85
C ARG A 472 -19.12 32.44 4.14
N GLY A 473 -18.56 32.81 5.29
CA GLY A 473 -18.25 34.21 5.62
C GLY A 473 -17.16 34.84 4.74
N PHE A 474 -16.35 34.04 4.04
CA PHE A 474 -15.24 34.52 3.21
C PHE A 474 -15.55 34.33 1.71
N PRO A 475 -16.11 35.33 1.01
CA PRO A 475 -16.65 35.14 -0.34
C PRO A 475 -15.59 34.92 -1.43
N LYS A 476 -14.33 35.31 -1.16
CA LYS A 476 -13.18 35.18 -2.07
C LYS A 476 -12.19 34.07 -1.68
N LEU A 477 -12.52 33.25 -0.68
CA LEU A 477 -11.60 32.25 -0.13
C LEU A 477 -11.32 31.12 -1.13
N TYR A 478 -10.08 31.07 -1.60
CA TYR A 478 -9.55 30.13 -2.58
C TYR A 478 -8.76 29.00 -1.87
N HIS A 479 -7.93 29.38 -0.89
CA HIS A 479 -6.96 28.51 -0.22
C HIS A 479 -7.26 28.38 1.28
N LEU A 480 -7.41 27.14 1.77
CA LEU A 480 -7.71 26.86 3.18
C LEU A 480 -6.85 25.71 3.72
N ASP A 481 -6.05 25.98 4.76
CA ASP A 481 -5.29 24.97 5.50
C ASP A 481 -5.98 24.63 6.82
N LEU A 482 -6.39 23.37 6.95
CA LEU A 482 -7.00 22.77 8.13
C LEU A 482 -6.25 21.51 8.59
N ARG A 483 -4.92 21.46 8.45
CA ARG A 483 -4.10 20.37 9.01
C ARG A 483 -4.16 20.29 10.54
N LEU A 484 -3.97 19.10 11.11
CA LEU A 484 -3.79 18.86 12.56
C LEU A 484 -4.98 19.27 13.48
N HIS A 485 -6.22 19.13 13.00
CA HIS A 485 -7.46 19.38 13.75
C HIS A 485 -8.18 18.07 14.15
N ALA A 486 -8.25 17.80 15.46
CA ALA A 486 -8.74 16.53 15.99
C ALA A 486 -10.23 16.22 15.69
N SER A 487 -10.46 15.53 14.57
CA SER A 487 -11.59 14.62 14.25
C SER A 487 -13.03 15.14 14.25
N ASN A 488 -13.30 16.42 14.51
CA ASN A 488 -14.67 16.88 14.85
C ASN A 488 -15.30 17.95 13.92
N PHE A 489 -15.05 17.87 12.61
CA PHE A 489 -15.72 18.73 11.63
C PHE A 489 -17.24 18.48 11.55
N HIS A 490 -18.01 19.55 11.40
CA HIS A 490 -19.45 19.51 11.16
C HIS A 490 -19.75 19.02 9.73
N PRO A 491 -20.83 18.25 9.47
CA PRO A 491 -21.19 17.84 8.10
C PRO A 491 -21.25 19.02 7.11
N ASP A 492 -22.09 20.03 7.41
CA ASP A 492 -22.20 21.25 6.58
C ASP A 492 -21.00 22.23 6.65
N LEU A 493 -19.80 21.81 7.07
CA LEU A 493 -18.67 22.74 7.32
C LEU A 493 -18.34 23.61 6.10
N PHE A 494 -18.15 22.98 4.95
CA PHE A 494 -17.75 23.63 3.70
C PHE A 494 -18.92 24.10 2.83
N LEU A 495 -20.17 23.89 3.28
CA LEU A 495 -21.36 24.17 2.48
C LEU A 495 -21.55 25.67 2.22
N GLY A 496 -21.33 26.09 0.96
CA GLY A 496 -21.34 27.48 0.54
C GLY A 496 -19.96 28.16 0.47
N SER A 497 -18.88 27.37 0.44
CA SER A 497 -17.51 27.84 0.18
C SER A 497 -17.13 27.51 -1.28
N ASN A 498 -16.29 28.31 -1.93
CA ASN A 498 -15.82 28.06 -3.30
C ASN A 498 -14.30 27.75 -3.31
N LEU A 499 -13.91 26.76 -2.51
CA LEU A 499 -12.51 26.40 -2.30
C LEU A 499 -11.94 25.65 -3.50
N THR A 500 -10.71 26.01 -3.88
CA THR A 500 -9.95 25.41 -4.98
C THR A 500 -8.69 24.71 -4.47
N TRP A 501 -8.12 25.18 -3.36
CA TRP A 501 -7.00 24.57 -2.65
C TRP A 501 -7.42 24.27 -1.21
N LEU A 502 -7.27 23.01 -0.79
CA LEU A 502 -7.65 22.57 0.55
C LEU A 502 -6.68 21.52 1.09
N ASP A 503 -6.14 21.77 2.28
CA ASP A 503 -5.34 20.79 3.03
C ASP A 503 -6.08 20.33 4.30
N LEU A 504 -6.33 19.02 4.36
CA LEU A 504 -6.95 18.31 5.47
C LEU A 504 -5.98 17.31 6.12
N SER A 505 -4.69 17.34 5.80
CA SER A 505 -3.73 16.31 6.23
C SER A 505 -3.53 16.27 7.75
N TYR A 506 -3.10 15.13 8.28
CA TYR A 506 -2.92 14.88 9.72
C TYR A 506 -4.21 15.07 10.56
N ASN A 507 -5.39 15.01 9.92
CA ASN A 507 -6.69 14.97 10.60
C ASN A 507 -7.13 13.53 10.82
N VAL A 508 -7.52 13.18 12.06
CA VAL A 508 -7.86 11.79 12.42
C VAL A 508 -9.25 11.38 11.89
N PHE A 509 -9.37 11.16 10.57
CA PHE A 509 -10.61 10.73 9.91
C PHE A 509 -10.87 9.22 10.03
N ARG A 510 -9.90 8.41 10.46
CA ARG A 510 -10.08 6.97 10.75
C ARG A 510 -11.27 6.64 11.67
N PHE A 511 -11.71 7.57 12.50
CA PHE A 511 -12.88 7.42 13.40
C PHE A 511 -14.16 8.12 12.91
N VAL A 512 -14.14 8.74 11.72
CA VAL A 512 -15.31 9.38 11.10
C VAL A 512 -16.02 8.36 10.23
N SER A 513 -17.35 8.24 10.37
CA SER A 513 -18.13 7.29 9.56
C SER A 513 -18.11 7.69 8.07
N PRO A 514 -18.09 6.73 7.12
CA PRO A 514 -18.00 7.03 5.69
C PRO A 514 -19.09 7.99 5.18
N GLU A 515 -20.31 7.89 5.72
CA GLU A 515 -21.41 8.79 5.35
C GLU A 515 -21.22 10.22 5.90
N ARG A 516 -20.66 10.39 7.11
CA ARG A 516 -20.29 11.72 7.62
C ARG A 516 -19.14 12.32 6.81
N LEU A 517 -18.15 11.51 6.41
CA LEU A 517 -17.06 11.96 5.54
C LEU A 517 -17.58 12.36 4.14
N ARG A 518 -18.50 11.58 3.56
CA ARG A 518 -19.22 11.93 2.33
C ARG A 518 -19.95 13.27 2.44
N GLN A 519 -20.66 13.52 3.54
CA GLN A 519 -21.36 14.79 3.76
C GLN A 519 -20.40 15.98 3.89
N ILE A 520 -19.25 15.79 4.54
CA ILE A 520 -18.18 16.80 4.64
C ILE A 520 -17.55 17.10 3.27
N LEU A 521 -17.29 16.08 2.44
CA LEU A 521 -16.58 16.24 1.16
C LEU A 521 -17.49 16.67 -0.01
N LYS A 522 -18.79 16.32 0.01
CA LYS A 522 -19.73 16.60 -1.10
C LYS A 522 -19.81 18.09 -1.54
N PRO A 523 -19.68 19.11 -0.67
CA PRO A 523 -19.70 20.52 -1.10
C PRO A 523 -18.43 21.00 -1.83
N LEU A 524 -17.33 20.23 -1.81
CA LEU A 524 -16.01 20.65 -2.28
C LEU A 524 -15.75 20.38 -3.77
N TYR A 525 -16.80 20.38 -4.60
CA TYR A 525 -16.73 19.98 -6.00
C TYR A 525 -15.89 20.92 -6.90
N THR A 526 -15.53 22.12 -6.42
CA THR A 526 -14.62 23.06 -7.11
C THR A 526 -13.15 22.95 -6.69
N VAL A 527 -12.80 22.00 -5.81
CA VAL A 527 -11.41 21.78 -5.38
C VAL A 527 -10.57 21.20 -6.50
N ARG A 528 -9.45 21.88 -6.80
CA ARG A 528 -8.42 21.51 -7.77
C ARG A 528 -7.18 20.91 -7.13
N GLN A 529 -6.84 21.33 -5.91
CA GLN A 529 -5.71 20.77 -5.16
C GLN A 529 -6.19 20.32 -3.78
N LEU A 530 -6.11 19.01 -3.54
CA LEU A 530 -6.61 18.36 -2.34
C LEU A 530 -5.51 17.55 -1.65
N TYR A 531 -5.18 17.97 -0.43
CA TYR A 531 -4.14 17.33 0.39
C TYR A 531 -4.82 16.62 1.56
N MET A 532 -4.60 15.30 1.65
CA MET A 532 -5.33 14.36 2.50
C MET A 532 -4.38 13.27 3.03
N ALA A 533 -3.17 13.68 3.44
CA ALA A 533 -2.16 12.78 3.99
C ALA A 533 -2.40 12.45 5.47
N GLU A 534 -1.90 11.31 5.95
CA GLU A 534 -1.95 10.87 7.35
C GLU A 534 -3.35 10.95 8.01
N LEU A 535 -4.36 10.46 7.30
CA LEU A 535 -5.75 10.43 7.79
C LEU A 535 -6.14 9.10 8.45
N GLY A 536 -5.31 8.07 8.24
CA GLY A 536 -5.59 6.69 8.64
C GLY A 536 -6.75 6.05 7.87
N LEU A 537 -6.98 6.47 6.62
CA LEU A 537 -8.06 5.96 5.78
C LEU A 537 -7.63 4.70 5.01
N PHE A 538 -8.47 3.66 5.07
CA PHE A 538 -8.23 2.37 4.39
C PHE A 538 -8.61 2.35 2.89
N ASN A 539 -9.36 3.35 2.44
CA ASN A 539 -9.86 3.47 1.07
C ASN A 539 -9.92 4.94 0.68
N ILE A 540 -9.71 5.24 -0.60
CA ILE A 540 -9.95 6.57 -1.17
C ILE A 540 -11.47 6.85 -1.13
N PRO A 541 -11.95 7.95 -0.50
CA PRO A 541 -13.38 8.22 -0.40
C PRO A 541 -14.04 8.36 -1.78
N SER A 542 -15.05 7.53 -2.06
CA SER A 542 -15.73 7.48 -3.36
C SER A 542 -16.43 8.77 -3.78
N THR A 543 -16.55 9.74 -2.88
CA THR A 543 -17.06 11.09 -3.19
C THR A 543 -16.01 11.94 -3.91
N ILE A 544 -14.72 11.73 -3.64
CA ILE A 544 -13.62 12.36 -4.40
C ILE A 544 -13.66 11.83 -5.83
N THR A 545 -13.62 10.50 -5.95
CA THR A 545 -13.58 9.79 -7.24
C THR A 545 -14.84 9.96 -8.09
N SER A 546 -16.00 10.30 -7.50
CA SER A 546 -17.23 10.55 -8.25
C SER A 546 -17.44 12.00 -8.67
N THR A 547 -16.93 12.97 -7.91
CA THR A 547 -17.46 14.36 -7.94
C THR A 547 -16.39 15.43 -8.18
N PHE A 548 -15.12 15.16 -7.91
CA PHE A 548 -14.04 16.16 -8.02
C PHE A 548 -13.43 16.10 -9.43
N VAL A 549 -14.24 16.39 -10.46
CA VAL A 549 -13.85 16.24 -11.88
C VAL A 549 -12.73 17.21 -12.28
N ASP A 550 -12.76 18.43 -11.73
CA ASP A 550 -11.74 19.46 -11.96
C ASP A 550 -10.47 19.29 -11.09
N LEU A 551 -10.28 18.15 -10.41
CA LEU A 551 -9.13 17.90 -9.54
C LEU A 551 -7.84 17.75 -10.35
N GLU A 552 -6.86 18.62 -10.07
CA GLU A 552 -5.55 18.71 -10.74
C GLU A 552 -4.45 18.03 -9.89
N ILE A 553 -4.45 18.23 -8.56
CA ILE A 553 -3.49 17.63 -7.62
C ILE A 553 -4.26 16.89 -6.50
N PHE A 554 -3.88 15.64 -6.23
CA PHE A 554 -4.44 14.83 -5.14
C PHE A 554 -3.34 14.11 -4.37
N TRP A 555 -3.09 14.52 -3.13
CA TRP A 555 -2.13 13.85 -2.24
C TRP A 555 -2.86 13.06 -1.16
N PHE A 556 -2.67 11.75 -1.14
CA PHE A 556 -3.31 10.79 -0.24
C PHE A 556 -2.27 9.85 0.41
N ASN A 557 -1.04 10.32 0.55
CA ASN A 557 0.08 9.58 1.14
C ASN A 557 -0.06 9.35 2.66
N ALA A 558 0.77 8.48 3.24
CA ALA A 558 0.71 8.12 4.67
C ALA A 558 -0.68 7.60 5.11
N ASN A 559 -1.34 6.82 4.26
CA ASN A 559 -2.68 6.26 4.51
C ASN A 559 -2.63 4.72 4.52
N LEU A 560 -3.79 4.07 4.66
CA LEU A 560 -3.90 2.63 4.86
C LEU A 560 -4.52 1.92 3.64
N VAL A 561 -4.37 2.50 2.43
CA VAL A 561 -4.97 1.96 1.20
C VAL A 561 -4.19 0.72 0.75
N SER A 562 -4.83 -0.45 0.79
CA SER A 562 -4.20 -1.73 0.43
C SER A 562 -4.40 -2.15 -1.03
N GLY A 563 -5.29 -1.48 -1.77
CA GLY A 563 -5.56 -1.79 -3.17
C GLY A 563 -6.40 -0.73 -3.87
N LEU A 564 -6.42 -0.78 -5.20
CA LEU A 564 -7.15 0.15 -6.07
C LEU A 564 -8.07 -0.65 -7.00
N GLN A 565 -9.31 -0.20 -7.17
CA GLN A 565 -10.23 -0.76 -8.16
C GLN A 565 -9.90 -0.21 -9.56
N PRO A 566 -10.10 -0.96 -10.66
CA PRO A 566 -9.73 -0.53 -12.01
C PRO A 566 -10.28 0.84 -12.42
N ASN A 567 -11.44 1.23 -11.89
CA ASN A 567 -12.12 2.50 -12.17
C ASN A 567 -12.04 3.54 -11.04
N THR A 568 -11.10 3.39 -10.09
CA THR A 568 -10.94 4.31 -8.94
C THR A 568 -10.77 5.78 -9.35
N PHE A 569 -10.17 6.06 -10.51
CA PHE A 569 -9.88 7.45 -10.96
C PHE A 569 -10.60 7.84 -12.25
N GLU A 570 -11.64 7.09 -12.66
CA GLU A 570 -12.30 7.23 -13.98
C GLU A 570 -12.86 8.63 -14.27
N ASN A 571 -13.34 9.36 -13.27
CA ASN A 571 -13.87 10.73 -13.44
C ASN A 571 -12.82 11.84 -13.22
N LEU A 572 -11.56 11.53 -12.86
CA LEU A 572 -10.54 12.53 -12.51
C LEU A 572 -9.79 13.05 -13.75
N THR A 573 -10.56 13.62 -14.69
CA THR A 573 -10.14 13.98 -16.04
C THR A 573 -9.14 15.15 -16.10
N ARG A 574 -8.89 15.87 -14.99
CA ARG A 574 -7.84 16.89 -14.90
C ARG A 574 -6.58 16.48 -14.12
N LEU A 575 -6.56 15.33 -13.46
CA LEU A 575 -5.52 15.01 -12.47
C LEU A 575 -4.13 14.87 -13.11
N THR A 576 -3.18 15.73 -12.73
CA THR A 576 -1.79 15.73 -13.20
C THR A 576 -0.78 15.28 -12.13
N ASP A 577 -1.12 15.34 -10.84
CA ASP A 577 -0.27 14.82 -9.77
C ASP A 577 -1.08 14.01 -8.75
N LEU A 578 -0.69 12.74 -8.57
CA LEU A 578 -1.30 11.78 -7.66
C LEU A 578 -0.25 11.20 -6.72
N ASN A 579 -0.36 11.51 -5.43
CA ASN A 579 0.57 11.00 -4.42
C ASN A 579 -0.07 9.90 -3.56
N LEU A 580 0.36 8.65 -3.78
CA LEU A 580 -0.03 7.45 -3.04
C LEU A 580 1.18 6.81 -2.32
N ARG A 581 2.24 7.59 -2.09
CA ARG A 581 3.40 7.19 -1.28
C ARG A 581 2.94 6.70 0.10
N ASP A 582 3.70 5.78 0.73
CA ASP A 582 3.50 5.40 2.13
C ASP A 582 2.04 4.96 2.39
N ASN A 583 1.64 3.93 1.66
CA ASN A 583 0.34 3.27 1.76
C ASN A 583 0.57 1.75 1.87
N LEU A 584 -0.48 0.94 1.81
CA LEU A 584 -0.40 -0.52 1.97
C LEU A 584 -0.52 -1.28 0.63
N LEU A 585 -0.21 -0.63 -0.51
CA LEU A 585 -0.41 -1.21 -1.84
C LEU A 585 0.58 -2.37 -2.10
N THR A 586 0.09 -3.61 -2.02
CA THR A 586 0.89 -4.81 -2.32
C THR A 586 1.10 -5.01 -3.82
N SER A 587 0.08 -4.72 -4.64
CA SER A 587 0.09 -4.87 -6.10
C SER A 587 -0.80 -3.79 -6.74
N PRO A 588 -0.25 -2.65 -7.20
CA PRO A 588 -1.04 -1.54 -7.73
C PRO A 588 -1.79 -1.90 -9.01
N ASN A 589 -3.08 -1.56 -9.08
CA ASN A 589 -3.90 -1.85 -10.26
C ASN A 589 -3.54 -0.93 -11.43
N ILE A 590 -3.07 -1.53 -12.54
CA ILE A 590 -2.54 -0.80 -13.70
C ILE A 590 -3.62 -0.12 -14.52
N GLU A 591 -4.80 -0.72 -14.66
CA GLU A 591 -5.91 -0.09 -15.40
C GLU A 591 -6.39 1.17 -14.66
N ALA A 592 -6.36 1.18 -13.32
CA ALA A 592 -6.61 2.37 -12.52
C ALA A 592 -5.57 3.49 -12.79
N ILE A 593 -4.29 3.12 -12.96
CA ILE A 593 -3.21 4.08 -13.23
C ILE A 593 -3.25 4.57 -14.70
N ARG A 594 -3.35 3.66 -15.69
CA ARG A 594 -3.45 4.01 -17.12
C ARG A 594 -4.69 4.83 -17.46
N ARG A 595 -5.80 4.66 -16.75
CA ARG A 595 -6.98 5.52 -16.93
C ARG A 595 -6.70 7.00 -16.67
N LEU A 596 -5.66 7.32 -15.89
CA LEU A 596 -5.30 8.70 -15.62
C LEU A 596 -4.81 9.45 -16.87
N THR A 597 -4.25 8.81 -17.90
CA THR A 597 -3.78 9.52 -19.11
C THR A 597 -4.82 9.65 -20.22
N ARG A 598 -5.92 8.88 -20.16
CA ARG A 598 -6.94 8.85 -21.23
C ARG A 598 -7.57 10.23 -21.44
N GLY A 599 -7.53 10.72 -22.68
CA GLY A 599 -8.17 11.98 -23.10
C GLY A 599 -7.51 13.28 -22.63
N LYS A 600 -6.28 13.26 -22.09
CA LYS A 600 -5.61 14.48 -21.57
C LYS A 600 -4.79 15.27 -22.60
N GLY A 601 -4.43 14.67 -23.74
CA GLY A 601 -3.75 15.34 -24.86
C GLY A 601 -2.22 15.40 -24.73
N ARG A 602 -1.53 15.28 -25.89
CA ARG A 602 -0.12 14.83 -26.03
C ARG A 602 0.98 15.63 -25.33
N ASN A 603 0.63 16.76 -24.72
CA ASN A 603 1.56 17.62 -23.99
C ASN A 603 1.32 17.59 -22.46
N VAL A 604 0.40 16.76 -21.96
CA VAL A 604 0.17 16.55 -20.53
C VAL A 604 1.01 15.37 -20.05
N THR A 605 1.64 15.54 -18.88
CA THR A 605 2.24 14.44 -18.11
C THR A 605 1.45 14.27 -16.82
N VAL A 606 1.13 13.03 -16.47
CA VAL A 606 0.55 12.66 -15.17
C VAL A 606 1.62 12.02 -14.31
N LYS A 607 1.89 12.62 -13.16
CA LYS A 607 2.82 12.15 -12.14
C LYS A 607 2.08 11.26 -11.14
N VAL A 608 2.63 10.08 -10.84
CA VAL A 608 2.08 9.15 -9.85
C VAL A 608 3.18 8.71 -8.89
N ASN A 609 3.14 9.17 -7.64
CA ASN A 609 4.08 8.77 -6.60
C ASN A 609 3.60 7.51 -5.88
N LEU A 610 4.40 6.44 -5.95
CA LEU A 610 4.10 5.12 -5.38
C LEU A 610 5.16 4.65 -4.37
N GLY A 611 6.17 5.46 -4.06
CA GLY A 611 7.26 5.07 -3.16
C GLY A 611 6.80 4.64 -1.76
N TRP A 612 7.61 3.84 -1.06
CA TRP A 612 7.29 3.30 0.28
C TRP A 612 5.95 2.53 0.36
N ASN A 613 5.63 1.69 -0.63
CA ASN A 613 4.51 0.74 -0.54
C ASN A 613 5.03 -0.70 -0.31
N PRO A 614 4.33 -1.55 0.47
CA PRO A 614 4.78 -2.89 0.84
C PRO A 614 4.50 -3.90 -0.29
N TYR A 615 5.27 -3.83 -1.37
CA TYR A 615 5.04 -4.65 -2.56
C TYR A 615 5.13 -6.15 -2.29
N SER A 616 4.10 -6.90 -2.71
CA SER A 616 4.13 -8.36 -2.74
C SER A 616 4.67 -8.81 -4.08
N CYS A 617 5.93 -9.24 -4.11
CA CYS A 617 6.63 -9.81 -5.26
C CYS A 617 6.19 -11.25 -5.54
N THR A 618 4.87 -11.41 -5.67
CA THR A 618 4.18 -12.57 -6.23
C THR A 618 3.76 -12.25 -7.67
N CYS A 619 3.25 -13.24 -8.40
CA CYS A 619 2.82 -13.07 -9.80
C CYS A 619 1.76 -11.99 -10.02
N ASP A 620 1.01 -11.61 -8.98
CA ASP A 620 0.05 -10.49 -8.98
C ASP A 620 0.70 -9.13 -9.26
N LEU A 621 2.02 -9.01 -9.06
CA LEU A 621 2.81 -7.81 -9.34
C LEU A 621 3.40 -7.78 -10.76
N LEU A 622 3.34 -8.89 -11.52
CA LEU A 622 4.08 -9.07 -12.78
C LEU A 622 3.81 -7.95 -13.80
N ASP A 623 2.54 -7.61 -14.05
CA ASP A 623 2.19 -6.57 -15.00
C ASP A 623 2.68 -5.18 -14.54
N PHE A 624 2.69 -4.93 -13.22
CA PHE A 624 3.12 -3.65 -12.64
C PHE A 624 4.65 -3.54 -12.69
N LEU A 625 5.34 -4.65 -12.46
CA LEU A 625 6.78 -4.80 -12.64
C LEU A 625 7.19 -4.46 -14.08
N HIS A 626 6.47 -5.00 -15.08
CA HIS A 626 6.70 -4.66 -16.48
C HIS A 626 6.45 -3.18 -16.80
N MET A 627 5.37 -2.59 -16.25
CA MET A 627 5.10 -1.15 -16.41
C MET A 627 6.20 -0.28 -15.79
N LEU A 628 6.62 -0.60 -14.57
CA LEU A 628 7.66 0.13 -13.82
C LEU A 628 9.03 0.03 -14.51
N LYS A 629 9.45 -1.18 -14.92
CA LYS A 629 10.73 -1.34 -15.64
C LYS A 629 10.74 -0.62 -16.99
N ARG A 630 9.61 -0.55 -17.71
CA ARG A 630 9.50 0.22 -18.96
C ARG A 630 9.64 1.74 -18.74
N SER A 631 9.19 2.27 -17.59
CA SER A 631 9.40 3.69 -17.26
C SER A 631 10.89 4.05 -17.07
N TYR A 632 11.70 3.10 -16.63
CA TYR A 632 13.11 3.33 -16.27
C TYR A 632 14.07 3.38 -17.46
N THR A 633 13.65 2.93 -18.66
CA THR A 633 14.58 2.58 -19.75
C THR A 633 14.81 3.63 -20.84
N GLU A 634 14.29 4.86 -20.72
CA GLU A 634 14.55 5.94 -21.70
C GLU A 634 15.61 6.95 -21.22
N ASP A 635 16.85 6.57 -21.51
CA ASP A 635 18.03 7.41 -21.82
C ASP A 635 18.08 8.84 -21.26
N THR A 636 18.50 8.98 -20.00
CA THR A 636 19.16 10.21 -19.52
C THR A 636 20.43 9.87 -18.72
N GLY A 637 21.60 10.15 -19.30
CA GLY A 637 22.90 10.05 -18.65
C GLY A 637 23.13 11.16 -17.61
N GLY A 638 22.35 11.17 -16.53
CA GLY A 638 22.45 12.13 -15.43
C GLY A 638 21.46 11.78 -14.31
N GLY A 639 21.97 11.55 -13.10
CA GLY A 639 21.17 10.92 -12.04
C GLY A 639 20.01 11.78 -11.51
N GLY A 640 18.84 11.16 -11.32
CA GLY A 640 17.78 11.69 -10.45
C GLY A 640 16.34 11.49 -10.93
N ALA A 641 16.10 11.25 -12.23
CA ALA A 641 14.77 11.07 -12.79
C ALA A 641 14.44 9.58 -13.03
N LEU A 642 13.32 9.10 -12.47
CA LEU A 642 12.65 7.91 -13.01
C LEU A 642 11.91 8.33 -14.28
N GLY A 643 12.13 7.59 -15.36
CA GLY A 643 11.72 8.02 -16.70
C GLY A 643 10.21 8.01 -16.94
N VAL A 644 9.84 8.62 -18.06
CA VAL A 644 8.45 8.82 -18.48
C VAL A 644 7.99 7.64 -19.32
N ILE A 645 6.86 7.03 -18.97
CA ILE A 645 6.15 6.13 -19.88
C ILE A 645 5.45 7.00 -20.92
N ALA A 646 6.07 7.13 -22.10
CA ALA A 646 5.36 7.45 -23.33
C ALA A 646 4.50 6.23 -23.72
N ASP A 647 3.30 6.12 -23.14
CA ASP A 647 2.36 5.07 -23.50
C ASP A 647 1.73 5.40 -24.86
N TYR A 648 2.30 4.82 -25.93
CA TYR A 648 1.95 5.07 -27.34
C TYR A 648 0.45 4.88 -27.65
N ASP A 649 -0.29 4.15 -26.82
CA ASP A 649 -1.75 3.93 -26.91
C ASP A 649 -2.59 4.99 -26.18
N THR A 650 -1.99 5.97 -25.48
CA THR A 650 -2.73 6.99 -24.74
C THR A 650 -2.33 8.43 -25.12
N ASP A 651 -3.27 9.35 -24.94
CA ASP A 651 -3.08 10.75 -25.30
C ASP A 651 -2.08 11.51 -24.40
N ALA A 652 -1.60 10.97 -23.28
CA ALA A 652 -0.75 11.71 -22.34
C ALA A 652 0.33 10.84 -21.70
N ALA A 653 1.42 11.48 -21.27
CA ALA A 653 2.56 10.81 -20.66
C ALA A 653 2.29 10.41 -19.20
N LEU A 654 2.91 9.34 -18.72
CA LEU A 654 2.80 8.83 -17.34
C LEU A 654 4.19 8.73 -16.68
N GLU A 655 4.42 9.54 -15.64
CA GLU A 655 5.66 9.57 -14.85
C GLU A 655 5.43 8.83 -13.53
N ILE A 656 6.07 7.66 -13.33
CA ILE A 656 5.99 6.91 -12.08
C ILE A 656 7.19 7.29 -11.21
N VAL A 657 6.93 7.88 -10.04
CA VAL A 657 7.98 8.37 -9.14
C VAL A 657 7.95 7.70 -7.77
N GLY A 658 9.07 7.75 -7.07
CA GLY A 658 9.19 7.31 -5.69
C GLY A 658 10.57 6.75 -5.35
N ASP A 659 10.73 6.36 -4.10
CA ASP A 659 11.86 5.63 -3.56
C ASP A 659 11.37 4.43 -2.73
N GLN A 660 12.26 3.50 -2.41
CA GLN A 660 11.94 2.20 -1.80
C GLN A 660 10.93 1.36 -2.63
N PHE A 661 11.13 1.30 -3.95
CA PHE A 661 10.54 0.25 -4.79
C PHE A 661 11.21 -1.10 -4.47
N LYS A 662 10.78 -1.74 -3.37
CA LYS A 662 11.32 -3.00 -2.84
C LYS A 662 10.23 -4.00 -2.50
N CYS A 663 10.55 -5.28 -2.62
CA CYS A 663 9.72 -6.37 -2.13
C CYS A 663 9.61 -6.34 -0.60
N TYR A 664 8.37 -6.35 -0.09
CA TYR A 664 8.04 -6.58 1.32
C TYR A 664 7.66 -8.04 1.59
N SER A 665 7.10 -8.72 0.60
CA SER A 665 6.79 -10.15 0.65
C SER A 665 7.00 -10.81 -0.72
N PRO A 666 7.15 -12.15 -0.81
CA PRO A 666 7.42 -13.09 0.28
C PRO A 666 8.85 -12.97 0.84
N ALA A 667 9.06 -13.50 2.05
CA ALA A 667 10.29 -13.34 2.83
C ALA A 667 11.61 -13.75 2.12
N HIS A 668 11.55 -14.62 1.10
CA HIS A 668 12.73 -15.05 0.35
C HIS A 668 13.21 -14.05 -0.72
N VAL A 669 12.44 -12.99 -0.99
CA VAL A 669 12.85 -11.83 -1.82
C VAL A 669 12.74 -10.51 -1.06
N GLU A 670 12.49 -10.53 0.25
CA GLU A 670 12.31 -9.31 1.07
C GLU A 670 13.51 -8.34 0.95
N ASN A 671 13.23 -7.04 0.88
CA ASN A 671 14.16 -5.95 0.62
C ASN A 671 14.83 -5.92 -0.78
N THR A 672 14.59 -6.92 -1.65
CA THR A 672 15.05 -6.90 -3.06
C THR A 672 14.40 -5.74 -3.83
N SER A 673 15.17 -5.04 -4.65
CA SER A 673 14.70 -3.97 -5.55
C SER A 673 13.75 -4.51 -6.61
N LEU A 674 12.66 -3.81 -6.91
CA LEU A 674 11.78 -4.17 -8.03
C LEU A 674 12.50 -4.06 -9.39
N PHE A 675 13.51 -3.20 -9.51
CA PHE A 675 14.29 -3.09 -10.76
C PHE A 675 15.18 -4.31 -11.00
N ASP A 676 15.63 -4.97 -9.94
CA ASP A 676 16.52 -6.15 -9.99
C ASP A 676 15.73 -7.47 -10.04
N LEU A 677 14.44 -7.47 -9.67
CA LEU A 677 13.59 -8.66 -9.62
C LEU A 677 13.35 -9.25 -11.03
N GLU A 678 13.86 -10.45 -11.30
CA GLU A 678 13.57 -11.21 -12.51
C GLU A 678 12.36 -12.14 -12.28
N MET A 679 11.23 -11.81 -12.92
CA MET A 679 10.02 -12.64 -12.91
C MET A 679 9.47 -12.73 -14.33
N THR A 680 9.07 -13.93 -14.76
CA THR A 680 8.59 -14.18 -16.14
C THR A 680 7.16 -14.69 -16.16
N GLN A 681 6.44 -14.39 -17.23
CA GLN A 681 5.08 -14.87 -17.44
C GLN A 681 5.00 -16.42 -17.43
N GLN A 682 6.04 -17.11 -17.88
CA GLN A 682 6.10 -18.58 -17.87
C GLN A 682 6.18 -19.16 -16.45
N MET A 683 6.98 -18.56 -15.56
CA MET A 683 7.05 -18.93 -14.14
C MET A 683 5.70 -18.75 -13.43
N CYS A 684 4.91 -17.76 -13.86
CA CYS A 684 3.60 -17.45 -13.30
C CYS A 684 2.43 -18.24 -13.91
N LEU A 685 2.58 -18.77 -15.13
CA LEU A 685 1.54 -19.55 -15.81
C LEU A 685 1.54 -21.03 -15.42
N LEU A 686 2.69 -21.62 -15.08
CA LEU A 686 2.76 -23.03 -14.64
C LEU A 686 2.53 -23.13 -13.12
N THR A 687 1.30 -23.43 -12.73
CA THR A 687 1.02 -23.83 -11.35
C THR A 687 1.70 -25.16 -11.03
N VAL A 688 2.13 -25.34 -9.76
CA VAL A 688 2.72 -26.59 -9.28
C VAL A 688 1.79 -27.79 -9.53
N GLN A 689 0.48 -27.59 -9.47
CA GLN A 689 -0.52 -28.61 -9.79
C GLN A 689 -0.46 -29.07 -11.26
N GLN A 690 -0.31 -28.16 -12.22
CA GLN A 690 -0.15 -28.51 -13.64
C GLN A 690 1.16 -29.25 -13.90
N VAL A 691 2.26 -28.85 -13.26
CA VAL A 691 3.55 -29.57 -13.33
C VAL A 691 3.41 -31.00 -12.82
N ILE A 692 2.76 -31.20 -11.67
CA ILE A 692 2.45 -32.53 -11.12
C ILE A 692 1.56 -33.33 -12.08
N MET A 693 0.51 -32.73 -12.65
CA MET A 693 -0.37 -33.44 -13.61
C MET A 693 0.38 -33.88 -14.86
N ILE A 694 1.27 -33.05 -15.42
CA ILE A 694 2.10 -33.41 -16.57
C ILE A 694 3.00 -34.61 -16.23
N HIS A 695 3.70 -34.59 -15.10
CA HIS A 695 4.52 -35.72 -14.65
C HIS A 695 3.68 -37.00 -14.43
N CYS A 696 2.51 -36.90 -13.82
CA CYS A 696 1.59 -38.03 -13.64
C CYS A 696 1.12 -38.61 -14.99
N ILE A 697 0.77 -37.77 -15.97
CA ILE A 697 0.37 -38.21 -17.31
C ILE A 697 1.54 -38.92 -18.01
N CYS A 698 2.76 -38.39 -17.93
CA CYS A 698 3.95 -39.05 -18.47
C CYS A 698 4.22 -40.41 -17.81
N ILE A 699 4.10 -40.51 -16.48
CA ILE A 699 4.26 -41.77 -15.75
C ILE A 699 3.18 -42.79 -16.16
N ILE A 700 1.91 -42.38 -16.26
CA ILE A 700 0.81 -43.24 -16.70
C ILE A 700 1.03 -43.71 -18.14
N ALA A 701 1.50 -42.85 -19.04
CA ALA A 701 1.81 -43.23 -20.43
C ALA A 701 2.95 -44.25 -20.50
N ILE A 702 4.03 -44.06 -19.73
CA ILE A 702 5.16 -45.00 -19.63
C ILE A 702 4.68 -46.35 -19.08
N LEU A 703 3.89 -46.35 -18.01
CA LEU A 703 3.30 -47.57 -17.43
C LEU A 703 2.38 -48.28 -18.43
N ALA A 704 1.55 -47.56 -19.18
CA ALA A 704 0.68 -48.13 -20.20
C ALA A 704 1.48 -48.79 -21.33
N VAL A 705 2.58 -48.19 -21.79
CA VAL A 705 3.49 -48.77 -22.79
C VAL A 705 4.19 -50.02 -22.25
N VAL A 706 4.66 -50.00 -21.00
CA VAL A 706 5.29 -51.17 -20.34
C VAL A 706 4.28 -52.31 -20.18
N ILE A 707 3.06 -52.03 -19.69
CA ILE A 707 1.98 -53.01 -19.52
C ILE A 707 1.59 -53.60 -20.88
N TYR A 708 1.41 -52.77 -21.92
CA TYR A 708 1.13 -53.23 -23.28
C TYR A 708 2.24 -54.16 -23.81
N SER A 709 3.51 -53.78 -23.63
CA SER A 709 4.67 -54.57 -24.06
C SER A 709 4.73 -55.92 -23.35
N VAL A 710 4.46 -55.95 -22.03
CA VAL A 710 4.40 -57.19 -21.23
C VAL A 710 3.23 -58.08 -21.67
N LEU A 711 2.02 -57.52 -21.81
CA LEU A 711 0.84 -58.27 -22.26
C LEU A 711 1.03 -58.83 -23.68
N TYR A 712 1.65 -58.07 -24.58
CA TYR A 712 2.00 -58.54 -25.92
C TYR A 712 3.04 -59.67 -25.87
N ARG A 713 4.11 -59.50 -25.08
CA ARG A 713 5.22 -60.46 -24.93
C ARG A 713 4.78 -61.81 -24.34
N TYR A 714 3.71 -61.83 -23.56
CA TYR A 714 3.15 -63.03 -22.91
C TYR A 714 1.73 -63.41 -23.39
N ARG A 715 1.26 -62.84 -24.51
CA ARG A 715 -0.13 -62.96 -25.01
C ARG A 715 -0.68 -64.39 -25.09
N TRP A 716 0.15 -65.38 -25.40
CA TRP A 716 -0.25 -66.79 -25.45
C TRP A 716 -0.47 -67.39 -24.05
N GLN A 717 0.40 -67.07 -23.08
CA GLN A 717 0.26 -67.51 -21.70
C GLN A 717 -0.96 -66.88 -21.04
N VAL A 718 -1.24 -65.59 -21.30
CA VAL A 718 -2.44 -64.90 -20.82
C VAL A 718 -3.71 -65.54 -21.40
N ARG A 719 -3.73 -65.86 -22.71
CA ARG A 719 -4.85 -66.58 -23.35
C ARG A 719 -5.07 -67.97 -22.74
N PHE A 720 -4.01 -68.74 -22.51
CA PHE A 720 -4.08 -70.06 -21.87
C PHE A 720 -4.60 -69.95 -20.43
N TRP A 721 -4.08 -69.01 -19.63
CA TRP A 721 -4.56 -68.78 -18.27
C TRP A 721 -6.05 -68.42 -18.24
N LEU A 722 -6.50 -67.45 -19.05
CA LEU A 722 -7.91 -67.08 -19.16
C LEU A 722 -8.80 -68.26 -19.59
N TYR A 723 -8.33 -69.10 -20.53
CA TYR A 723 -9.03 -70.33 -20.91
C TYR A 723 -9.14 -71.32 -19.73
N THR A 724 -8.05 -71.60 -19.02
CA THR A 724 -8.10 -72.51 -17.85
C THR A 724 -8.97 -71.97 -16.71
N VAL A 725 -9.01 -70.64 -16.50
CA VAL A 725 -9.92 -70.00 -15.52
C VAL A 725 -11.38 -70.14 -15.96
N HIS A 726 -11.70 -69.92 -17.23
CA HIS A 726 -13.06 -70.10 -17.76
C HIS A 726 -13.53 -71.57 -17.66
N VAL A 727 -12.67 -72.53 -18.01
CA VAL A 727 -12.97 -73.97 -17.86
C VAL A 727 -13.17 -74.36 -16.40
N ARG A 728 -12.35 -73.85 -15.48
CA ARG A 728 -12.53 -74.08 -14.02
C ARG A 728 -13.83 -73.48 -13.49
N TRP A 729 -14.17 -72.26 -13.91
CA TRP A 729 -15.42 -71.58 -13.53
C TRP A 729 -16.65 -72.38 -13.99
N ASN A 730 -16.65 -72.87 -15.23
CA ASN A 730 -17.76 -73.68 -15.75
C ASN A 730 -17.81 -75.08 -15.10
N LYS A 731 -16.67 -75.70 -14.77
CA LYS A 731 -16.66 -77.01 -14.05
C LYS A 731 -17.23 -76.93 -12.63
N GLN A 732 -17.38 -75.75 -12.03
CA GLN A 732 -17.99 -75.57 -10.70
C GLN A 732 -19.53 -75.69 -10.69
N GLN A 733 -20.18 -75.97 -11.84
CA GLN A 733 -21.64 -76.17 -11.93
C GLN A 733 -22.09 -77.63 -12.19
N ASP A 734 -21.19 -78.59 -12.43
CA ASP A 734 -21.54 -79.99 -12.80
C ASP A 734 -20.83 -81.03 -11.90
N ASP A 735 -20.74 -80.73 -10.60
CA ASP A 735 -20.03 -81.53 -9.59
C ASP A 735 -20.86 -82.72 -9.07
N HIS A 736 -21.18 -83.69 -9.95
CA HIS A 736 -21.85 -84.95 -9.59
C HIS A 736 -21.58 -86.10 -10.60
N ARG A 737 -20.31 -86.53 -10.78
CA ARG A 737 -19.98 -87.77 -11.52
C ARG A 737 -18.91 -88.63 -10.83
N PRO A 738 -19.21 -89.88 -10.43
CA PRO A 738 -18.21 -90.82 -9.93
C PRO A 738 -17.38 -91.43 -11.08
N CYS A 739 -16.15 -91.84 -10.75
CA CYS A 739 -15.18 -92.62 -11.55
C CYS A 739 -15.52 -92.84 -13.04
N HIS A 740 -14.93 -92.01 -13.90
CA HIS A 740 -15.00 -92.20 -15.35
C HIS A 740 -14.57 -93.61 -15.76
N ARG A 741 -15.43 -94.27 -16.55
CA ARG A 741 -15.02 -95.37 -17.42
C ARG A 741 -14.72 -94.72 -18.77
N SER A 742 -13.47 -94.82 -19.23
CA SER A 742 -13.02 -94.22 -20.48
C SER A 742 -13.89 -94.69 -21.65
N ARG A 743 -14.27 -93.75 -22.50
CA ARG A 743 -15.17 -93.96 -23.64
C ARG A 743 -14.39 -94.39 -24.90
N TYR A 744 -13.15 -93.92 -24.99
CA TYR A 744 -12.22 -94.22 -26.09
C TYR A 744 -10.91 -94.78 -25.51
N GLY A 745 -10.28 -95.70 -26.24
CA GLY A 745 -8.96 -96.22 -25.89
C GLY A 745 -7.83 -95.23 -26.20
N ALA A 746 -8.02 -94.36 -27.20
CA ALA A 746 -7.13 -93.24 -27.46
C ALA A 746 -7.85 -92.06 -28.15
N PHE A 747 -7.48 -90.84 -27.77
CA PHE A 747 -7.74 -89.62 -28.55
C PHE A 747 -6.63 -89.43 -29.59
N VAL A 748 -6.99 -89.25 -30.87
CA VAL A 748 -6.01 -89.07 -31.95
C VAL A 748 -6.00 -87.61 -32.43
N SER A 749 -4.88 -86.92 -32.25
CA SER A 749 -4.63 -85.61 -32.87
C SER A 749 -3.73 -85.80 -34.09
N TYR A 750 -4.17 -85.28 -35.23
CA TYR A 750 -3.55 -85.44 -36.55
C TYR A 750 -3.87 -84.20 -37.40
N CYS A 751 -3.10 -83.94 -38.47
CA CYS A 751 -3.41 -82.85 -39.38
C CYS A 751 -4.54 -83.26 -40.33
N GLN A 752 -5.47 -82.36 -40.68
CA GLN A 752 -6.56 -82.68 -41.61
C GLN A 752 -6.08 -83.18 -42.98
N HIS A 753 -4.86 -82.80 -43.40
CA HIS A 753 -4.22 -83.35 -44.60
C HIS A 753 -3.89 -84.86 -44.49
N ASP A 754 -3.60 -85.36 -43.29
CA ASP A 754 -3.31 -86.77 -43.02
C ASP A 754 -4.57 -87.64 -42.84
N SER A 755 -5.76 -87.02 -42.79
CA SER A 755 -7.06 -87.68 -42.58
C SER A 755 -7.26 -88.95 -43.42
N ASN A 756 -6.85 -88.93 -44.70
CA ASN A 756 -6.96 -90.10 -45.57
C ASN A 756 -6.19 -91.33 -45.03
N PHE A 757 -5.00 -91.15 -44.43
CA PHE A 757 -4.28 -92.23 -43.77
C PHE A 757 -5.01 -92.73 -42.52
N ILE A 758 -5.53 -91.81 -41.70
CA ILE A 758 -6.25 -92.12 -40.47
C ILE A 758 -7.51 -92.94 -40.79
N LEU A 759 -8.37 -92.42 -41.66
CA LEU A 759 -9.66 -93.02 -42.04
C LEU A 759 -9.50 -94.35 -42.79
N THR A 760 -8.56 -94.47 -43.74
CA THR A 760 -8.48 -95.66 -44.61
C THR A 760 -7.56 -96.76 -44.11
N LYS A 761 -6.60 -96.47 -43.22
CA LYS A 761 -5.60 -97.44 -42.74
C LYS A 761 -5.59 -97.59 -41.22
N MET A 762 -5.58 -96.47 -40.49
CA MET A 762 -5.41 -96.49 -39.03
C MET A 762 -6.63 -97.01 -38.29
N LEU A 763 -7.80 -96.44 -38.55
CA LEU A 763 -9.06 -96.84 -37.91
C LEU A 763 -9.42 -98.30 -38.19
N PRO A 764 -9.38 -98.82 -39.44
CA PRO A 764 -9.61 -100.25 -39.69
C PRO A 764 -8.61 -101.16 -38.96
N SER A 765 -7.33 -100.78 -38.87
CA SER A 765 -6.30 -101.61 -38.23
C SER A 765 -6.47 -101.68 -36.71
N LEU A 766 -6.89 -100.59 -36.06
CA LEU A 766 -6.99 -100.50 -34.60
C LEU A 766 -8.41 -100.80 -34.06
N GLU A 767 -9.46 -100.25 -34.67
CA GLU A 767 -10.84 -100.48 -34.21
C GLU A 767 -11.31 -101.92 -34.53
N CYS A 768 -10.99 -102.48 -35.70
CA CYS A 768 -11.37 -103.85 -36.04
C CYS A 768 -10.33 -104.88 -35.55
N GLY A 769 -9.03 -104.57 -35.66
CA GLY A 769 -7.95 -105.49 -35.30
C GLY A 769 -7.73 -105.65 -33.79
N TYR A 770 -7.74 -104.54 -33.05
CA TYR A 770 -7.44 -104.51 -31.60
C TYR A 770 -8.67 -104.20 -30.73
N ARG A 771 -9.84 -103.93 -31.34
CA ARG A 771 -11.07 -103.50 -30.65
C ARG A 771 -10.90 -102.24 -29.80
N LEU A 772 -9.96 -101.38 -30.18
CA LEU A 772 -9.64 -100.13 -29.49
C LEU A 772 -10.47 -98.99 -30.11
N PRO A 773 -11.52 -98.47 -29.45
CA PRO A 773 -12.30 -97.35 -29.98
C PRO A 773 -11.46 -96.07 -29.98
N LEU A 774 -11.33 -95.41 -31.13
CA LEU A 774 -10.56 -94.17 -31.26
C LEU A 774 -11.48 -92.95 -31.25
N CYS A 775 -11.04 -91.84 -30.67
CA CYS A 775 -11.70 -90.55 -30.86
C CYS A 775 -10.97 -89.73 -31.92
N ILE A 776 -11.68 -89.29 -32.97
CA ILE A 776 -11.15 -88.41 -34.02
C ILE A 776 -12.00 -87.14 -34.18
N HIS A 777 -11.39 -86.02 -34.52
CA HIS A 777 -12.08 -84.73 -34.61
C HIS A 777 -13.15 -84.66 -35.71
N GLU A 778 -13.04 -85.47 -36.77
CA GLU A 778 -14.03 -85.54 -37.87
C GLU A 778 -15.31 -86.33 -37.53
N ARG A 779 -15.27 -87.18 -36.49
CA ARG A 779 -16.38 -88.11 -36.13
C ARG A 779 -16.98 -87.81 -34.75
N ASP A 780 -16.14 -87.49 -33.79
CA ASP A 780 -16.47 -87.55 -32.35
C ASP A 780 -16.53 -86.15 -31.68
N PHE A 781 -16.37 -85.08 -32.46
CA PHE A 781 -16.57 -83.70 -31.98
C PHE A 781 -18.04 -83.27 -32.09
N VAL A 782 -18.55 -82.62 -31.03
CA VAL A 782 -19.94 -82.17 -30.96
C VAL A 782 -20.06 -80.82 -31.69
N PRO A 783 -20.88 -80.71 -32.76
CA PRO A 783 -21.12 -79.45 -33.45
C PRO A 783 -21.70 -78.40 -32.51
N GLY A 784 -21.26 -77.14 -32.65
CA GLY A 784 -21.71 -76.02 -31.82
C GLY A 784 -20.98 -75.87 -30.48
N ARG A 785 -20.12 -76.80 -30.07
CA ARG A 785 -19.13 -76.57 -28.99
C ARG A 785 -17.84 -75.99 -29.57
N TYR A 786 -17.12 -75.19 -28.77
CA TYR A 786 -15.79 -74.70 -29.14
C TYR A 786 -14.84 -75.87 -29.39
N ILE A 787 -14.01 -75.79 -30.44
CA ILE A 787 -13.10 -76.89 -30.81
C ILE A 787 -12.11 -77.19 -29.67
N SER A 788 -11.56 -76.16 -29.01
CA SER A 788 -10.72 -76.30 -27.81
C SER A 788 -11.41 -77.01 -26.65
N GLN A 789 -12.72 -76.86 -26.49
CA GLN A 789 -13.50 -77.60 -25.48
C GLN A 789 -13.74 -79.05 -25.90
N ASN A 790 -14.07 -79.30 -27.17
CA ASN A 790 -14.17 -80.66 -27.70
C ASN A 790 -12.85 -81.43 -27.52
N ILE A 791 -11.69 -80.81 -27.80
CA ILE A 791 -10.36 -81.43 -27.60
C ILE A 791 -10.17 -81.87 -26.14
N VAL A 792 -10.31 -80.95 -25.18
CA VAL A 792 -10.06 -81.27 -23.75
C VAL A 792 -11.09 -82.29 -23.22
N GLU A 793 -12.36 -82.19 -23.61
CA GLU A 793 -13.38 -83.17 -23.21
C GLU A 793 -13.14 -84.57 -23.81
N ARG A 794 -12.70 -84.67 -25.07
CA ARG A 794 -12.38 -85.96 -25.68
C ARG A 794 -11.07 -86.55 -25.15
N MET A 795 -10.09 -85.71 -24.78
CA MET A 795 -8.90 -86.15 -24.03
C MET A 795 -9.29 -86.71 -22.65
N GLU A 796 -10.19 -86.05 -21.91
CA GLU A 796 -10.70 -86.55 -20.62
C GLU A 796 -11.56 -87.83 -20.75
N GLU A 797 -12.15 -88.09 -21.92
CA GLU A 797 -12.90 -89.31 -22.22
C GLU A 797 -12.01 -90.48 -22.74
N SER A 798 -10.67 -90.32 -22.82
CA SER A 798 -9.76 -91.26 -23.48
C SER A 798 -8.64 -91.82 -22.58
N ASP A 799 -8.32 -93.13 -22.71
CA ASP A 799 -7.24 -93.77 -21.93
C ASP A 799 -5.81 -93.35 -22.36
N HIS A 800 -5.62 -92.97 -23.63
CA HIS A 800 -4.33 -92.53 -24.19
C HIS A 800 -4.52 -91.27 -25.05
N ILE A 801 -3.45 -90.51 -25.25
CA ILE A 801 -3.37 -89.50 -26.32
C ILE A 801 -2.37 -90.00 -27.37
N LEU A 802 -2.78 -89.99 -28.63
CA LEU A 802 -1.99 -90.42 -29.77
C LEU A 802 -1.73 -89.22 -30.70
N LEU A 803 -0.49 -88.77 -30.73
CA LEU A 803 -0.04 -87.65 -31.55
C LEU A 803 0.51 -88.17 -32.86
N VAL A 804 -0.14 -87.83 -33.97
CA VAL A 804 0.28 -88.20 -35.33
C VAL A 804 0.97 -87.00 -35.98
N LEU A 805 2.29 -87.07 -36.09
CA LEU A 805 3.12 -85.98 -36.59
C LEU A 805 3.51 -86.21 -38.06
N SER A 806 3.41 -85.12 -38.82
CA SER A 806 3.81 -84.96 -40.23
C SER A 806 4.31 -83.53 -40.45
N ASN A 807 4.93 -83.24 -41.59
CA ASN A 807 5.31 -81.88 -41.95
C ASN A 807 4.09 -80.98 -42.22
N ALA A 808 2.92 -81.56 -42.53
CA ALA A 808 1.66 -80.85 -42.57
C ALA A 808 1.21 -80.44 -41.15
N PHE A 809 1.26 -81.36 -40.17
CA PHE A 809 0.99 -81.08 -38.76
C PHE A 809 1.88 -79.95 -38.22
N LEU A 810 3.17 -79.96 -38.56
CA LEU A 810 4.10 -78.90 -38.12
C LEU A 810 3.84 -77.54 -38.75
N ARG A 811 3.14 -77.44 -39.89
CA ARG A 811 2.86 -76.17 -40.58
C ARG A 811 1.54 -75.52 -40.16
N ASP A 812 0.66 -76.27 -39.51
CA ASP A 812 -0.68 -75.82 -39.15
C ASP A 812 -0.74 -75.29 -37.70
N ASP A 813 -1.06 -74.00 -37.55
CA ASP A 813 -1.15 -73.31 -36.25
C ASP A 813 -2.18 -73.95 -35.30
N TRP A 814 -3.23 -74.61 -35.83
CA TRP A 814 -4.22 -75.30 -35.00
C TRP A 814 -3.67 -76.63 -34.49
N CYS A 815 -3.01 -77.43 -35.33
CA CYS A 815 -2.34 -78.67 -34.94
C CYS A 815 -1.24 -78.39 -33.89
N ARG A 816 -0.46 -77.32 -34.06
CA ARG A 816 0.51 -76.85 -33.05
C ARG A 816 -0.16 -76.42 -31.74
N PHE A 817 -1.36 -75.83 -31.79
CA PHE A 817 -2.15 -75.53 -30.59
C PHE A 817 -2.69 -76.80 -29.90
N GLU A 818 -3.16 -77.81 -30.65
CA GLU A 818 -3.56 -79.10 -30.09
C GLU A 818 -2.38 -79.80 -29.39
N LEU A 819 -1.20 -79.80 -30.02
CA LEU A 819 0.04 -80.33 -29.44
C LEU A 819 0.41 -79.62 -28.12
N PHE A 820 0.31 -78.29 -28.09
CA PHE A 820 0.54 -77.50 -26.87
C PHE A 820 -0.46 -77.86 -25.76
N VAL A 821 -1.75 -77.98 -26.10
CA VAL A 821 -2.80 -78.35 -25.13
C VAL A 821 -2.58 -79.78 -24.62
N ALA A 822 -2.30 -80.75 -25.50
CA ALA A 822 -1.98 -82.12 -25.13
C ALA A 822 -0.78 -82.20 -24.17
N GLN A 823 0.29 -81.45 -24.46
CA GLN A 823 1.48 -81.39 -23.62
C GLN A 823 1.18 -80.81 -22.24
N GLN A 824 0.51 -79.65 -22.17
CA GLN A 824 0.15 -79.04 -20.89
C GLN A 824 -0.80 -79.93 -20.09
N TYR A 825 -1.77 -80.57 -20.74
CA TYR A 825 -2.72 -81.47 -20.07
C TYR A 825 -2.01 -82.71 -19.49
N GLY A 826 -1.17 -83.38 -20.28
CA GLY A 826 -0.40 -84.54 -19.82
C GLY A 826 0.55 -84.23 -18.66
N LEU A 827 1.25 -83.07 -18.74
CA LEU A 827 2.14 -82.60 -17.68
C LEU A 827 1.39 -82.25 -16.38
N ILE A 828 0.21 -81.61 -16.47
CA ILE A 828 -0.56 -81.16 -15.30
C ILE A 828 -1.29 -82.32 -14.61
N HIS A 829 -1.79 -83.29 -15.38
CA HIS A 829 -2.66 -84.34 -14.85
C HIS A 829 -1.96 -85.68 -14.56
N HIS A 830 -0.74 -85.91 -15.08
CA HIS A 830 0.12 -87.08 -14.79
C HIS A 830 -0.51 -88.48 -14.97
N ARG A 831 -1.67 -88.59 -15.65
CA ARG A 831 -2.50 -89.82 -15.66
C ARG A 831 -2.81 -90.42 -17.04
N ILE A 832 -2.59 -89.67 -18.12
CA ILE A 832 -2.91 -90.14 -19.48
C ILE A 832 -1.58 -90.25 -20.26
N PRO A 833 -1.15 -91.46 -20.66
CA PRO A 833 0.06 -91.65 -21.45
C PRO A 833 -0.09 -91.05 -22.86
N ILE A 834 0.98 -90.43 -23.35
CA ILE A 834 1.08 -89.87 -24.70
C ILE A 834 1.95 -90.81 -25.55
N THR A 835 1.40 -91.29 -26.66
CA THR A 835 2.13 -92.04 -27.70
C THR A 835 2.37 -91.10 -28.89
N VAL A 836 3.60 -91.07 -29.42
CA VAL A 836 3.97 -90.27 -30.60
C VAL A 836 4.13 -91.20 -31.80
N LEU A 837 3.57 -90.82 -32.94
CA LEU A 837 3.59 -91.57 -34.20
C LEU A 837 4.08 -90.64 -35.30
N LEU A 838 5.12 -91.04 -36.04
CA LEU A 838 5.68 -90.27 -37.14
C LEU A 838 5.22 -90.89 -38.47
N LEU A 839 4.47 -90.13 -39.28
CA LEU A 839 4.04 -90.59 -40.61
C LEU A 839 5.17 -90.56 -41.65
N GLU A 840 6.10 -89.64 -41.46
CA GLU A 840 7.20 -89.31 -42.35
C GLU A 840 8.34 -88.65 -41.55
N PRO A 841 9.58 -88.59 -42.09
CA PRO A 841 10.65 -87.81 -41.49
C PRO A 841 10.26 -86.33 -41.37
N LEU A 842 10.38 -85.79 -40.15
CA LEU A 842 10.03 -84.40 -39.86
C LEU A 842 11.19 -83.47 -40.20
N ASP A 843 10.86 -82.38 -40.89
CA ASP A 843 11.75 -81.27 -41.24
C ASP A 843 12.18 -80.52 -39.97
N VAL A 844 13.49 -80.47 -39.76
CA VAL A 844 14.12 -79.89 -38.56
C VAL A 844 13.89 -78.38 -38.47
N GLU A 845 13.71 -77.69 -39.60
CA GLU A 845 13.40 -76.24 -39.60
C GLU A 845 11.97 -75.94 -39.13
N LEU A 846 11.06 -76.93 -39.18
CA LEU A 846 9.68 -76.76 -38.72
C LEU A 846 9.49 -77.11 -37.24
N MET A 847 10.43 -77.84 -36.63
CA MET A 847 10.36 -78.26 -35.23
C MET A 847 10.47 -77.07 -34.27
N ASP A 848 9.52 -76.96 -33.34
CA ASP A 848 9.65 -76.07 -32.18
C ASP A 848 9.96 -76.85 -30.89
N GLY A 849 10.17 -76.13 -29.78
CA GLY A 849 10.50 -76.73 -28.49
C GLY A 849 9.46 -77.72 -27.95
N HIS A 850 8.17 -77.60 -28.30
CA HIS A 850 7.13 -78.54 -27.90
C HIS A 850 7.27 -79.87 -28.65
N VAL A 851 7.57 -79.80 -29.95
CA VAL A 851 7.88 -80.97 -30.80
C VAL A 851 9.14 -81.67 -30.29
N ILE A 852 10.22 -80.93 -30.05
CA ILE A 852 11.51 -81.47 -29.59
C ILE A 852 11.37 -82.19 -28.23
N ILE A 853 10.57 -81.65 -27.30
CA ILE A 853 10.29 -82.31 -26.02
C ILE A 853 9.48 -83.60 -26.20
N MET A 854 8.49 -83.63 -27.11
CA MET A 854 7.74 -84.86 -27.39
C MET A 854 8.61 -85.97 -27.99
N LEU A 855 9.56 -85.62 -28.85
CA LEU A 855 10.51 -86.55 -29.46
C LEU A 855 11.56 -87.10 -28.47
N GLN A 856 11.56 -86.67 -27.20
CA GLN A 856 12.32 -87.34 -26.12
C GLN A 856 11.63 -88.61 -25.63
N SER A 857 10.34 -88.81 -25.97
CA SER A 857 9.59 -90.04 -25.71
C SER A 857 9.73 -91.02 -26.89
N PRO A 858 9.62 -92.35 -26.68
CA PRO A 858 9.76 -93.33 -27.75
C PRO A 858 8.64 -93.19 -28.79
N ALA A 859 9.00 -92.70 -29.98
CA ALA A 859 8.08 -92.53 -31.11
C ALA A 859 7.99 -93.80 -31.98
N LEU A 860 6.84 -93.99 -32.64
CA LEU A 860 6.59 -95.06 -33.59
C LEU A 860 6.58 -94.54 -35.03
N GLU A 861 7.64 -94.85 -35.78
CA GLU A 861 7.77 -94.48 -37.20
C GLU A 861 6.95 -95.41 -38.11
N TRP A 862 6.12 -94.81 -38.98
CA TRP A 862 5.42 -95.52 -40.04
C TRP A 862 6.40 -95.90 -41.17
N PRO A 863 6.50 -97.18 -41.59
CA PRO A 863 7.46 -97.65 -42.60
C PRO A 863 7.12 -97.23 -44.05
N GLY A 864 6.29 -96.21 -44.24
CA GLY A 864 5.98 -95.63 -45.55
C GLY A 864 5.22 -96.56 -46.53
N PRO A 865 5.08 -96.14 -47.80
CA PRO A 865 4.61 -96.99 -48.87
C PRO A 865 5.65 -98.06 -49.25
N GLU A 866 6.95 -97.72 -49.21
CA GLU A 866 8.06 -98.57 -49.66
C GLU A 866 8.39 -99.73 -48.70
N GLY A 867 7.91 -99.68 -47.45
CA GLY A 867 8.10 -100.76 -46.49
C GLY A 867 7.50 -102.10 -46.95
N THR A 868 8.03 -103.19 -46.42
CA THR A 868 7.44 -104.53 -46.60
C THR A 868 6.19 -104.71 -45.73
N ASP A 869 5.28 -105.60 -46.12
CA ASP A 869 4.06 -105.86 -45.34
C ASP A 869 4.39 -106.36 -43.92
N ARG A 870 5.45 -107.16 -43.78
CA ARG A 870 5.96 -107.60 -42.47
C ARG A 870 6.41 -106.44 -41.57
N GLN A 871 6.88 -105.32 -42.13
CA GLN A 871 7.17 -104.11 -41.36
C GLN A 871 5.87 -103.37 -40.97
N ARG A 872 4.87 -103.30 -41.86
CA ARG A 872 3.56 -102.72 -41.57
C ARG A 872 2.81 -103.51 -40.49
N ASP A 873 2.83 -104.84 -40.54
CA ASP A 873 2.23 -105.71 -39.52
C ASP A 873 2.89 -105.53 -38.15
N MET A 874 4.23 -105.46 -38.10
CA MET A 874 4.95 -105.18 -36.84
C MET A 874 4.71 -103.75 -36.33
N PHE A 875 4.50 -102.77 -37.21
CA PHE A 875 4.10 -101.42 -36.81
C PHE A 875 2.72 -101.42 -36.14
N TRP A 876 1.69 -101.98 -36.80
CA TRP A 876 0.34 -102.04 -36.25
C TRP A 876 0.29 -102.82 -34.94
N ARG A 877 1.09 -103.88 -34.83
CA ARG A 877 1.26 -104.62 -33.59
C ARG A 877 1.88 -103.80 -32.47
N ARG A 878 3.00 -103.10 -32.71
CA ARG A 878 3.62 -102.24 -31.70
C ARG A 878 2.70 -101.11 -31.25
N LEU A 879 1.97 -100.49 -32.18
CA LEU A 879 1.02 -99.43 -31.89
C LEU A 879 -0.18 -99.95 -31.07
N GLY A 880 -0.77 -101.08 -31.47
CA GLY A 880 -1.86 -101.74 -30.74
C GLY A 880 -1.44 -102.21 -29.35
N GLU A 881 -0.26 -102.82 -29.21
CA GLU A 881 0.31 -103.22 -27.91
C GLU A 881 0.59 -101.98 -27.03
N SER A 882 1.15 -100.89 -27.58
CA SER A 882 1.39 -99.64 -26.84
C SER A 882 0.09 -99.09 -26.24
N LEU A 883 -0.94 -98.92 -27.07
CA LEU A 883 -2.23 -98.31 -26.69
C LEU A 883 -3.17 -99.24 -25.89
N THR A 884 -2.78 -100.49 -25.65
CA THR A 884 -3.52 -101.44 -24.79
C THR A 884 -2.76 -101.83 -23.52
N SER A 885 -1.44 -101.61 -23.50
CA SER A 885 -0.57 -102.00 -22.38
C SER A 885 -0.94 -101.38 -21.03
N SER A 886 -1.58 -100.20 -21.04
CA SER A 886 -1.96 -99.47 -19.82
C SER A 886 -3.28 -99.91 -19.16
N GLN A 887 -3.94 -100.97 -19.65
CA GLN A 887 -5.14 -101.57 -19.03
C GLN A 887 -4.83 -102.86 -18.23
N ARG A 888 -3.86 -102.81 -17.31
CA ARG A 888 -3.57 -103.88 -16.32
C ARG A 888 -3.19 -103.32 -14.96
#